data_AF-A0AAE7P5Y1-F1
#
_entry.id   AF-A0AAE7P5Y1-F1
#
_cell.length_a   1.000
_cell.length_b   1.000
_cell.length_c   1.000
_cell.angle_alpha   90.00
_cell.angle_beta   90.00
_cell.angle_gamma   90.00
#
_symmetry.space_group_name_H-M   'P 1'
#
loop_
_entity.id
_entity.type
_entity.pdbx_description
1 polymer ?
#
loop_
_entity_poly.entity_id
_entity_poly.type
_entity_poly.pdbx_seq_one_letter_code
_entity_poly.pdbx_strand_id
1 'polypeptide(L)'
;MAKEAGVVKSVNGGIARALNDLTGEVRQLSVGDIVYQGEKIVTEGSNSKVTITQTDGKDITLIGKDTLTLDQDSNNNETVADISALQQAILKGTDLNALEETAAGGPQAGGNGGDGVSLSSTSFAEGGHISNINANVGSIDALSLAAGGDNSFGVSGGSAVGAGAIEPTLPAGSIKIPLSAYVGESTSSRLLASFYNSIPNGYHVYRHTDGRDYLTPDDPTTPSAFQHKDGWYVSNDGKLAIGQDDAKDLAVTSTAKASNYPDDGSVAKIVNPNPSLRVFGSDNIDNITVDGAQIASVLGGVGNDNVDLKNGAKVFGVSGGSGSDNITVEGGSKVDTLLGDNKTKNDVHEKAYQASQGKNIDIEDNGAAGDTIKVSGNGTQVRFIGAGNGDDDITVDKGAKVGLIQADEGNDKVTVSDSGTYVSGINGRGGDDEILVEKGAKVDGIVGRWGNDKITVKDTGTVVTENIEGNEDSDTIKILDGAKVKGYVSGGRGESPSIYGGAADSDKDNITVENSTVEGVVEGGIWGGNDEMKIKNSHIGGISGGNGENKIDISNVTNLDAKTVWGNKFKDIINIDGTLINSEIKTIEGEDIVNINAGATINKIDINTGADKDTVNINANITADVGNQSNIMTEGGIDKVNIASGVTLTSTVINTGAGEETIKINDGKTANGDRIVFDSSSLNTGADNDIVEVTNTTFMNSNNRGLSELRTDDGDDRITIKEGTIFQDASYVFAGNGNDTITLESGAKFIGGNVYAHDGDDKVYVNGAEFTNGGVNGGAGDDEIYINDGSKFDNGNIRTETGNDKIFINKGANLMNNTVVEAGAGDDEITIEKGAILNDTKIDGGAGFDTLKVADNSIDFSHVKNIEKLDMTNGEKTTLTLTAGNVQDILRDSNENKLKIDGDSNDELTLGSSWTKGASSGGYTTYTSGTTTIEVQDQIHVL
;
A
#
# COMPACT_ATOMS: atom_id res chain seq x y z
N MET A 1 40.42 20.41 -10.13
CA MET A 1 40.25 21.23 -8.91
C MET A 1 38.89 21.88 -9.00
N ALA A 2 38.01 21.67 -8.01
CA ALA A 2 36.71 22.31 -7.98
C ALA A 2 36.87 23.83 -7.88
N LYS A 3 36.05 24.59 -8.61
CA LYS A 3 36.14 26.05 -8.68
C LYS A 3 35.40 26.66 -7.48
N GLU A 4 36.01 27.64 -6.84
CA GLU A 4 35.42 28.34 -5.68
C GLU A 4 34.09 29.00 -6.07
N ALA A 5 33.05 28.75 -5.26
CA ALA A 5 31.73 29.36 -5.38
C ALA A 5 31.58 30.56 -4.43
N GLY A 6 32.16 30.48 -3.23
CA GLY A 6 32.16 31.56 -2.25
C GLY A 6 32.84 31.18 -0.94
N VAL A 7 32.83 32.12 0.02
CA VAL A 7 33.46 31.97 1.34
C VAL A 7 32.42 32.19 2.44
N VAL A 8 32.41 31.33 3.45
CA VAL A 8 31.49 31.44 4.59
C VAL A 8 31.82 32.68 5.43
N LYS A 9 30.89 33.63 5.47
CA LYS A 9 31.00 34.89 6.21
C LYS A 9 30.55 34.78 7.67
N SER A 10 29.52 33.97 7.95
CA SER A 10 29.05 33.74 9.33
C SER A 10 28.29 32.42 9.45
N VAL A 11 28.39 31.75 10.59
CA VAL A 11 27.55 30.60 10.98
C VAL A 11 27.02 30.85 12.40
N ASN A 12 25.70 30.88 12.57
CA ASN A 12 25.02 31.21 13.82
C ASN A 12 23.87 30.24 14.11
N GLY A 13 23.58 30.00 15.39
CA GLY A 13 22.36 29.33 15.84
C GLY A 13 22.26 27.82 15.60
N GLY A 14 23.12 27.20 14.79
CA GLY A 14 23.14 25.74 14.57
C GLY A 14 24.26 25.28 13.63
N ILE A 15 24.14 24.07 13.08
CA ILE A 15 25.17 23.42 12.23
C ILE A 15 24.87 23.65 10.74
N ALA A 16 25.90 24.03 9.97
CA ALA A 16 25.87 24.08 8.51
C ALA A 16 26.90 23.09 7.94
N ARG A 17 26.56 22.40 6.86
CA ARG A 17 27.43 21.42 6.18
C ARG A 17 27.49 21.67 4.69
N ALA A 18 28.60 21.30 4.05
CA ALA A 18 28.73 21.17 2.61
C ALA A 18 28.84 19.69 2.26
N LEU A 19 27.99 19.25 1.34
CA LEU A 19 27.96 17.90 0.79
C LEU A 19 28.42 17.98 -0.66
N ASN A 20 29.39 17.13 -1.02
CA ASN A 20 29.84 17.02 -2.40
C ASN A 20 29.09 15.86 -3.07
N ASP A 21 28.11 16.17 -3.93
CA ASP A 21 27.25 15.16 -4.56
C ASP A 21 28.01 14.17 -5.45
N LEU A 22 29.22 14.52 -5.91
CA LEU A 22 30.05 13.67 -6.78
C LEU A 22 30.94 12.67 -6.02
N THR A 23 31.25 12.96 -4.76
CA THR A 23 32.18 12.16 -3.94
C THR A 23 31.55 11.61 -2.67
N GLY A 24 30.36 12.08 -2.30
CA GLY A 24 29.68 11.74 -1.04
C GLY A 24 30.32 12.38 0.21
N GLU A 25 31.34 13.22 0.04
CA GLU A 25 32.06 13.84 1.16
C GLU A 25 31.20 14.92 1.84
N VAL A 26 31.05 14.82 3.16
CA VAL A 26 30.29 15.78 3.98
C VAL A 26 31.21 16.46 4.98
N ARG A 27 31.27 17.79 4.96
CA ARG A 27 32.04 18.57 5.94
C ARG A 27 31.19 19.64 6.62
N GLN A 28 31.44 19.88 7.89
CA GLN A 28 30.83 20.99 8.63
C GLN A 28 31.52 22.31 8.25
N LEU A 29 30.73 23.36 8.05
CA LEU A 29 31.20 24.69 7.66
C LEU A 29 31.46 25.59 8.87
N SER A 30 32.59 26.29 8.84
CA SER A 30 33.03 27.33 9.77
C SER A 30 33.26 28.65 9.03
N VAL A 31 33.30 29.76 9.78
CA VAL A 31 33.59 31.08 9.20
C VAL A 31 34.97 31.10 8.57
N GLY A 32 35.05 31.53 7.32
CA GLY A 32 36.26 31.55 6.50
C GLY A 32 36.42 30.33 5.59
N ASP A 33 35.57 29.31 5.71
CA ASP A 33 35.64 28.13 4.85
C ASP A 33 35.25 28.45 3.41
N ILE A 34 35.94 27.81 2.46
CA ILE A 34 35.63 27.90 1.03
C ILE A 34 34.56 26.86 0.70
N VAL A 35 33.53 27.32 -0.03
CA VAL A 35 32.50 26.49 -0.64
C VAL A 35 32.80 26.39 -2.14
N TYR A 36 32.75 25.17 -2.68
CA TYR A 36 33.06 24.89 -4.07
C TYR A 36 31.78 24.69 -4.89
N GLN A 37 31.90 24.89 -6.21
CA GLN A 37 30.80 24.65 -7.14
C GLN A 37 30.38 23.18 -7.14
N GLY A 38 29.07 22.95 -7.21
CA GLY A 38 28.47 21.62 -7.14
C GLY A 38 28.37 21.04 -5.72
N GLU A 39 28.74 21.81 -4.69
CA GLU A 39 28.48 21.43 -3.31
C GLU A 39 27.08 21.87 -2.88
N LYS A 40 26.39 20.96 -2.19
CA LYS A 40 25.09 21.17 -1.57
C LYS A 40 25.28 21.59 -0.11
N ILE A 41 24.91 22.82 0.20
CA ILE A 41 25.01 23.40 1.53
C ILE A 41 23.72 23.13 2.30
N VAL A 42 23.82 22.50 3.46
CA VAL A 42 22.67 22.09 4.29
C VAL A 42 22.78 22.70 5.69
N THR A 43 21.70 23.26 6.22
CA THR A 43 21.58 23.69 7.62
C THR A 43 20.64 22.76 8.38
N GLU A 44 21.02 22.32 9.59
CA GLU A 44 20.37 21.18 10.28
C GLU A 44 19.45 21.56 11.45
N GLY A 45 19.03 22.82 11.60
CA GLY A 45 18.13 23.23 12.69
C GLY A 45 17.34 24.49 12.40
N SER A 46 16.14 24.64 13.00
CA SER A 46 15.21 25.74 12.76
C SER A 46 15.73 27.14 13.12
N ASN A 47 16.78 27.22 13.94
CA ASN A 47 17.49 28.45 14.29
C ASN A 47 18.87 28.59 13.62
N SER A 48 19.26 27.65 12.76
CA SER A 48 20.55 27.68 12.05
C SER A 48 20.55 28.83 11.04
N LYS A 49 21.71 29.48 10.90
CA LYS A 49 21.91 30.56 9.92
C LYS A 49 23.34 30.51 9.39
N VAL A 50 23.50 30.40 8.08
CA VAL A 50 24.81 30.51 7.43
C VAL A 50 24.76 31.59 6.36
N THR A 51 25.76 32.45 6.32
CA THR A 51 25.94 33.46 5.28
C THR A 51 27.22 33.16 4.50
N ILE A 52 27.14 33.12 3.18
CA ILE A 52 28.24 32.86 2.25
C ILE A 52 28.37 34.06 1.32
N THR A 53 29.56 34.65 1.24
CA THR A 53 29.88 35.67 0.26
C THR A 53 30.33 34.98 -1.03
N GLN A 54 29.57 35.14 -2.10
CA GLN A 54 29.90 34.61 -3.41
C GLN A 54 31.11 35.32 -4.02
N THR A 55 31.71 34.69 -5.04
CA THR A 55 32.85 35.25 -5.78
C THR A 55 32.56 36.59 -6.49
N ASP A 56 31.29 36.95 -6.71
CA ASP A 56 30.86 38.25 -7.25
C ASP A 56 30.70 39.34 -6.17
N GLY A 57 30.91 38.99 -4.90
CA GLY A 57 30.82 39.89 -3.75
C GLY A 57 29.43 40.00 -3.12
N LYS A 58 28.42 39.30 -3.64
CA LYS A 58 27.07 39.26 -3.03
C LYS A 58 27.01 38.23 -1.90
N ASP A 59 26.25 38.54 -0.86
CA ASP A 59 26.02 37.62 0.25
C ASP A 59 24.73 36.81 0.04
N ILE A 60 24.81 35.50 0.21
CA ILE A 60 23.64 34.60 0.33
C ILE A 60 23.54 34.12 1.76
N THR A 61 22.32 34.05 2.29
CA THR A 61 22.07 33.60 3.66
C THR A 61 20.99 32.53 3.70
N LEU A 62 21.32 31.34 4.21
CA LEU A 62 20.34 30.32 4.58
C LEU A 62 19.92 30.50 6.04
N ILE A 63 18.64 30.29 6.33
CA ILE A 63 18.05 30.40 7.67
C ILE A 63 17.11 29.21 7.89
N GLY A 64 17.14 28.62 9.08
CA GLY A 64 16.34 27.45 9.42
C GLY A 64 16.95 26.15 8.88
N LYS A 65 16.12 25.12 8.73
CA LYS A 65 16.51 23.84 8.14
C LYS A 65 16.31 23.93 6.64
N ASP A 66 17.37 24.21 5.90
CA ASP A 66 17.31 24.58 4.48
C ASP A 66 18.51 24.03 3.70
N THR A 67 18.48 24.12 2.38
CA THR A 67 19.52 23.57 1.50
C THR A 67 19.72 24.39 0.22
N LEU A 68 20.98 24.58 -0.19
CA LEU A 68 21.36 25.36 -1.38
C LEU A 68 22.55 24.74 -2.12
N THR A 69 22.46 24.60 -3.43
CA THR A 69 23.60 24.25 -4.30
C THR A 69 24.06 25.49 -5.08
N LEU A 70 25.37 25.75 -5.12
CA LEU A 70 25.95 26.88 -5.86
C LEU A 70 26.61 26.39 -7.17
N ASP A 71 26.07 26.81 -8.32
CA ASP A 71 26.65 26.53 -9.65
C ASP A 71 26.93 27.84 -10.43
N GLN A 72 28.03 27.88 -11.18
CA GLN A 72 28.54 29.10 -11.83
C GLN A 72 27.88 29.49 -13.15
N ASP A 73 26.84 28.79 -13.60
CA ASP A 73 26.01 29.22 -14.72
C ASP A 73 25.05 30.38 -14.39
N SER A 74 25.16 30.94 -13.19
CA SER A 74 24.40 32.10 -12.69
C SER A 74 24.80 33.46 -13.30
N ASN A 75 25.29 33.49 -14.56
CA ASN A 75 25.51 34.74 -15.31
C ASN A 75 24.25 35.27 -16.02
N ASN A 76 23.07 34.69 -15.77
CA ASN A 76 21.77 35.35 -16.02
C ASN A 76 21.27 35.99 -14.72
N ASN A 77 21.94 37.07 -14.32
CA ASN A 77 21.79 37.76 -13.03
C ASN A 77 20.61 38.77 -13.02
N GLU A 78 19.45 38.39 -13.56
CA GLU A 78 18.20 39.15 -13.38
C GLU A 78 17.16 38.39 -12.52
N THR A 79 17.14 37.05 -12.48
CA THR A 79 16.09 36.29 -11.75
C THR A 79 16.46 35.90 -10.30
N VAL A 80 17.74 35.75 -9.97
CA VAL A 80 18.18 35.25 -8.65
C VAL A 80 18.18 36.35 -7.58
N ALA A 81 18.36 37.61 -7.98
CA ALA A 81 18.26 38.76 -7.08
C ALA A 81 16.82 38.96 -6.57
N ASP A 82 15.83 38.68 -7.42
CA ASP A 82 14.40 38.82 -7.08
C ASP A 82 13.91 37.71 -6.15
N ILE A 83 14.30 36.45 -6.39
CA ILE A 83 13.92 35.32 -5.50
C ILE A 83 14.52 35.48 -4.10
N SER A 84 15.76 35.96 -4.00
CA SER A 84 16.41 36.20 -2.70
C SER A 84 15.76 37.37 -1.93
N ALA A 85 15.25 38.39 -2.65
CA ALA A 85 14.50 39.50 -2.07
C ALA A 85 13.09 39.08 -1.62
N LEU A 86 12.41 38.24 -2.41
CA LEU A 86 11.14 37.59 -2.07
C LEU A 86 11.25 36.71 -0.82
N GLN A 87 12.28 35.87 -0.75
CA GLN A 87 12.53 35.02 0.42
C GLN A 87 12.84 35.84 1.68
N GLN A 88 13.60 36.94 1.58
CA GLN A 88 13.85 37.84 2.72
C GLN A 88 12.59 38.60 3.19
N ALA A 89 11.69 38.96 2.27
CA ALA A 89 10.44 39.65 2.61
C ALA A 89 9.44 38.71 3.32
N ILE A 90 9.34 37.47 2.85
CA ILE A 90 8.55 36.40 3.47
C ILE A 90 9.10 36.09 4.87
N LEU A 91 10.42 35.92 5.01
CA LEU A 91 11.05 35.60 6.30
C LEU A 91 10.99 36.74 7.34
N LYS A 92 10.81 38.01 6.92
CA LYS A 92 10.63 39.15 7.84
C LYS A 92 9.17 39.39 8.23
N GLY A 93 8.23 38.60 7.72
CA GLY A 93 6.80 38.82 7.92
C GLY A 93 6.32 40.14 7.30
N THR A 94 7.02 40.59 6.26
CA THR A 94 6.64 41.79 5.51
C THR A 94 5.44 41.46 4.63
N ASP A 95 4.45 42.34 4.60
CA ASP A 95 3.28 42.18 3.74
C ASP A 95 3.73 42.00 2.27
N LEU A 96 3.41 40.84 1.70
CA LEU A 96 3.82 40.42 0.36
C LEU A 96 3.29 41.35 -0.74
N ASN A 97 2.26 42.15 -0.42
CA ASN A 97 1.72 43.19 -1.30
C ASN A 97 2.75 44.29 -1.64
N ALA A 98 3.82 44.43 -0.86
CA ALA A 98 4.89 45.40 -1.13
C ALA A 98 5.93 44.94 -2.16
N LEU A 99 5.84 43.70 -2.66
CA LEU A 99 6.71 43.14 -3.71
C LEU A 99 6.09 43.20 -5.11
N GLU A 100 4.82 43.58 -5.22
CA GLU A 100 4.09 43.69 -6.49
C GLU A 100 4.38 45.01 -7.24
N GLU A 101 5.51 45.65 -6.99
CA GLU A 101 5.89 46.93 -7.60
C GLU A 101 7.23 46.83 -8.37
N THR A 102 7.35 45.86 -9.29
CA THR A 102 8.40 45.89 -10.33
C THR A 102 7.94 45.45 -11.73
N ALA A 103 6.63 45.35 -11.98
CA ALA A 103 6.09 45.18 -13.34
C ALA A 103 5.41 46.45 -13.91
N ALA A 104 5.47 47.58 -13.19
CA ALA A 104 4.96 48.87 -13.64
C ALA A 104 6.00 49.97 -13.41
N GLY A 105 6.96 50.10 -14.34
CA GLY A 105 7.78 51.30 -14.56
C GLY A 105 8.55 51.84 -13.34
N GLY A 106 9.84 51.49 -13.25
CA GLY A 106 10.74 52.08 -12.25
C GLY A 106 10.79 53.62 -12.28
N PRO A 107 11.27 54.27 -11.20
CA PRO A 107 11.31 55.73 -11.12
C PRO A 107 12.40 56.28 -12.06
N GLN A 108 11.99 56.82 -13.21
CA GLN A 108 12.86 57.68 -14.00
C GLN A 108 12.85 59.09 -13.40
N ALA A 109 14.03 59.53 -12.99
CA ALA A 109 14.30 60.89 -12.57
C ALA A 109 13.91 61.89 -13.67
N GLY A 110 12.98 62.80 -13.35
CA GLY A 110 12.81 64.06 -14.07
C GLY A 110 11.37 64.51 -14.33
N GLY A 111 10.77 65.14 -13.31
CA GLY A 111 9.88 66.32 -13.47
C GLY A 111 8.50 66.14 -14.11
N ASN A 112 7.48 66.52 -13.33
CA ASN A 112 6.08 66.84 -13.68
C ASN A 112 5.05 65.70 -13.75
N GLY A 113 4.56 65.31 -12.58
CA GLY A 113 3.16 65.48 -12.13
C GLY A 113 2.02 64.88 -12.96
N GLY A 114 1.33 63.90 -12.36
CA GLY A 114 -0.05 63.55 -12.71
C GLY A 114 -0.49 62.16 -12.22
N ASP A 115 -1.05 62.11 -11.01
CA ASP A 115 -2.02 61.15 -10.45
C ASP A 115 -2.10 59.73 -11.07
N GLY A 116 -1.26 58.82 -10.55
CA GLY A 116 -1.50 57.38 -10.65
C GLY A 116 -2.44 56.93 -9.52
N VAL A 117 -3.64 56.49 -9.86
CA VAL A 117 -4.58 55.81 -8.95
C VAL A 117 -4.20 54.33 -8.84
N SER A 118 -3.96 53.87 -7.60
CA SER A 118 -3.76 52.45 -7.28
C SER A 118 -5.09 51.69 -7.37
N LEU A 119 -5.10 50.50 -7.97
CA LEU A 119 -6.29 49.67 -8.20
C LEU A 119 -6.49 48.56 -7.16
N SER A 120 -5.82 48.59 -6.01
CA SER A 120 -6.09 47.61 -4.96
C SER A 120 -7.35 47.99 -4.17
N SER A 121 -8.41 47.20 -4.35
CA SER A 121 -9.68 47.15 -3.60
C SER A 121 -10.87 48.00 -4.08
N THR A 122 -11.35 47.79 -5.30
CA THR A 122 -12.77 47.99 -5.63
C THR A 122 -13.37 46.73 -6.23
N SER A 123 -14.32 46.12 -5.52
CA SER A 123 -15.25 45.15 -6.08
C SER A 123 -16.11 45.84 -7.15
N PHE A 124 -16.17 45.27 -8.35
CA PHE A 124 -17.14 45.70 -9.34
C PHE A 124 -18.47 44.99 -9.06
N ALA A 125 -19.53 45.77 -8.83
CA ALA A 125 -20.89 45.23 -8.76
C ALA A 125 -21.47 44.94 -10.16
N GLU A 126 -20.90 45.48 -11.25
CA GLU A 126 -21.33 45.15 -12.61
C GLU A 126 -20.14 45.13 -13.57
N GLY A 127 -20.05 44.05 -14.36
CA GLY A 127 -19.01 43.83 -15.37
C GLY A 127 -19.17 44.73 -16.59
N GLY A 128 -18.04 45.20 -17.12
CA GLY A 128 -17.97 45.85 -18.42
C GLY A 128 -16.69 46.65 -18.64
N HIS A 129 -15.73 46.09 -19.36
CA HIS A 129 -14.65 46.88 -19.95
C HIS A 129 -15.21 47.74 -21.09
N ILE A 130 -15.08 49.07 -20.99
CA ILE A 130 -15.13 49.97 -22.14
C ILE A 130 -13.70 50.42 -22.46
N SER A 131 -13.20 49.99 -23.62
CA SER A 131 -11.95 50.49 -24.19
C SER A 131 -12.12 51.94 -24.61
N ASN A 132 -11.43 52.89 -23.97
CA ASN A 132 -11.34 54.26 -24.45
C ASN A 132 -10.19 54.38 -25.47
N ILE A 133 -10.48 54.28 -26.76
CA ILE A 133 -9.53 54.76 -27.77
C ILE A 133 -9.51 56.29 -27.69
N ASN A 134 -8.59 56.86 -26.91
CA ASN A 134 -8.23 58.25 -27.04
C ASN A 134 -7.24 58.39 -28.20
N ALA A 135 -7.76 58.57 -29.42
CA ALA A 135 -6.93 58.99 -30.53
C ALA A 135 -6.56 60.47 -30.33
N ASN A 136 -5.33 60.70 -29.85
CA ASN A 136 -4.70 62.01 -29.95
C ASN A 136 -4.47 62.34 -31.44
N VAL A 137 -5.46 62.92 -32.11
CA VAL A 137 -5.30 63.50 -33.45
C VAL A 137 -4.60 64.86 -33.34
N GLY A 138 -3.35 64.81 -32.88
CA GLY A 138 -2.42 65.94 -32.84
C GLY A 138 -1.60 66.07 -34.13
N SER A 139 -2.23 65.93 -35.31
CA SER A 139 -1.77 66.46 -36.62
C SER A 139 -2.58 65.81 -37.74
N ILE A 140 -3.68 66.43 -38.14
CA ILE A 140 -4.07 66.58 -39.56
C ILE A 140 -4.90 67.87 -39.59
N ASP A 141 -4.21 68.97 -39.81
CA ASP A 141 -4.83 70.22 -40.26
C ASP A 141 -4.56 70.30 -41.76
N ALA A 142 -5.37 69.58 -42.55
CA ALA A 142 -5.52 69.81 -43.97
C ALA A 142 -6.81 69.15 -44.47
N LEU A 143 -7.73 70.01 -44.93
CA LEU A 143 -8.94 69.71 -45.72
C LEU A 143 -10.25 69.57 -44.93
N SER A 144 -10.64 70.70 -44.36
CA SER A 144 -12.01 71.22 -44.54
C SER A 144 -12.46 71.12 -46.01
N LEU A 145 -13.73 70.74 -46.22
CA LEU A 145 -14.54 70.70 -47.46
C LEU A 145 -14.54 69.39 -48.28
N ALA A 146 -15.43 68.46 -47.91
CA ALA A 146 -16.36 67.82 -48.84
C ALA A 146 -17.47 67.06 -48.07
N ALA A 147 -18.63 66.93 -48.69
CA ALA A 147 -19.92 66.63 -48.11
C ALA A 147 -20.19 65.14 -47.81
N GLY A 148 -21.30 64.90 -47.09
CA GLY A 148 -21.95 63.61 -46.85
C GLY A 148 -21.84 63.21 -45.38
N GLY A 149 -22.91 63.19 -44.59
CA GLY A 149 -24.13 62.44 -44.85
C GLY A 149 -23.97 61.06 -44.20
N ASP A 150 -24.78 60.84 -43.17
CA ASP A 150 -25.05 59.58 -42.46
C ASP A 150 -24.17 59.13 -41.29
N ASN A 151 -24.90 58.98 -40.18
CA ASN A 151 -24.62 58.22 -38.96
C ASN A 151 -24.32 56.73 -39.25
N SER A 152 -23.21 56.43 -39.92
CA SER A 152 -22.89 55.05 -40.30
C SER A 152 -22.01 54.27 -39.31
N PHE A 153 -21.69 54.77 -38.12
CA PHE A 153 -21.03 53.96 -37.08
C PHE A 153 -21.51 54.36 -35.69
N GLY A 154 -22.63 53.75 -35.28
CA GLY A 154 -23.25 53.94 -33.98
C GLY A 154 -22.42 53.33 -32.85
N VAL A 155 -21.85 54.20 -32.04
CA VAL A 155 -21.51 53.92 -30.63
C VAL A 155 -22.05 55.10 -29.83
N SER A 156 -23.21 54.93 -29.19
CA SER A 156 -23.74 55.88 -28.21
C SER A 156 -23.64 55.25 -26.83
N GLY A 157 -22.53 55.51 -26.13
CA GLY A 157 -22.42 55.32 -24.69
C GLY A 157 -23.07 56.50 -23.97
N GLY A 158 -24.12 56.23 -23.20
CA GLY A 158 -24.83 57.24 -22.42
C GLY A 158 -24.06 57.66 -21.18
N SER A 159 -23.92 58.97 -21.00
CA SER A 159 -23.71 59.60 -19.68
C SER A 159 -24.72 60.74 -19.57
N ALA A 160 -25.60 60.65 -18.57
CA ALA A 160 -26.66 61.60 -18.34
C ALA A 160 -26.12 62.91 -17.72
N VAL A 161 -26.16 63.98 -18.50
CA VAL A 161 -26.36 65.34 -17.96
C VAL A 161 -27.54 65.98 -18.69
N GLY A 162 -28.51 66.38 -17.89
CA GLY A 162 -29.89 66.67 -18.28
C GLY A 162 -30.10 67.61 -19.46
N ALA A 163 -30.89 67.12 -20.41
CA ALA A 163 -31.87 67.90 -21.17
C ALA A 163 -32.92 66.94 -21.74
N GLY A 164 -33.99 66.67 -20.99
CA GLY A 164 -35.29 66.15 -21.46
C GLY A 164 -35.30 65.23 -22.70
N ALA A 165 -34.40 64.25 -22.76
CA ALA A 165 -34.45 63.22 -23.77
C ALA A 165 -35.52 62.23 -23.32
N ILE A 166 -36.55 62.11 -24.14
CA ILE A 166 -37.64 61.16 -23.94
C ILE A 166 -36.99 59.78 -24.08
N GLU A 167 -36.75 59.08 -22.96
CA GLU A 167 -36.41 57.66 -23.04
C GLU A 167 -37.50 56.96 -23.86
N PRO A 168 -37.14 56.08 -24.82
CA PRO A 168 -38.14 55.35 -25.59
C PRO A 168 -39.04 54.59 -24.62
N THR A 169 -40.28 55.01 -24.46
CA THR A 169 -41.23 54.29 -23.61
C THR A 169 -41.47 52.91 -24.22
N LEU A 170 -41.25 51.85 -23.44
CA LEU A 170 -41.56 50.48 -23.85
C LEU A 170 -42.98 50.40 -24.41
N PRO A 171 -43.18 49.80 -25.59
CA PRO A 171 -44.52 49.64 -26.15
C PRO A 171 -45.44 48.91 -25.17
N ALA A 172 -46.69 49.35 -25.08
CA ALA A 172 -47.68 48.74 -24.20
C ALA A 172 -47.85 47.26 -24.53
N GLY A 173 -47.82 46.40 -23.50
CA GLY A 173 -47.88 44.94 -23.67
C GLY A 173 -46.52 44.26 -23.89
N SER A 174 -45.40 44.99 -23.73
CA SER A 174 -44.06 44.38 -23.70
C SER A 174 -43.87 43.53 -22.45
N ILE A 175 -43.27 42.35 -22.61
CA ILE A 175 -43.03 41.37 -21.54
C ILE A 175 -41.53 41.27 -21.33
N LYS A 176 -41.07 41.40 -20.08
CA LYS A 176 -39.64 41.26 -19.74
C LYS A 176 -39.22 39.81 -19.98
N ILE A 177 -38.13 39.60 -20.71
CA ILE A 177 -37.55 38.26 -20.89
C ILE A 177 -36.68 37.95 -19.64
N PRO A 178 -37.00 36.90 -18.87
CA PRO A 178 -36.26 36.53 -17.68
C PRO A 178 -34.89 35.94 -18.03
N LEU A 179 -33.97 35.93 -17.06
CA LEU A 179 -32.61 35.41 -17.23
C LEU A 179 -32.60 33.90 -17.51
N SER A 180 -33.57 33.15 -16.99
CA SER A 180 -33.81 31.73 -17.31
C SER A 180 -33.99 31.45 -18.81
N ALA A 181 -34.29 32.46 -19.63
CA ALA A 181 -34.40 32.34 -21.07
C ALA A 181 -33.06 32.44 -21.83
N TYR A 182 -31.95 32.77 -21.16
CA TYR A 182 -30.62 32.97 -21.74
C TYR A 182 -29.69 31.79 -21.47
N VAL A 183 -28.72 31.57 -22.36
CA VAL A 183 -27.65 30.61 -22.10
C VAL A 183 -26.78 31.12 -20.95
N GLY A 184 -26.68 30.34 -19.86
CA GLY A 184 -25.91 30.70 -18.68
C GLY A 184 -26.44 31.95 -17.97
N GLU A 185 -27.73 32.24 -18.12
CA GLU A 185 -28.45 33.29 -17.36
C GLU A 185 -27.85 34.69 -17.45
N SER A 186 -27.16 34.96 -18.56
CA SER A 186 -26.53 36.25 -18.81
C SER A 186 -27.21 36.98 -19.97
N THR A 187 -27.53 38.26 -19.75
CA THR A 187 -28.06 39.15 -20.80
C THR A 187 -27.06 39.44 -21.93
N SER A 188 -25.79 39.09 -21.73
CA SER A 188 -24.75 39.15 -22.75
C SER A 188 -24.73 37.91 -23.64
N SER A 189 -25.41 36.85 -23.23
CA SER A 189 -25.52 35.61 -23.99
C SER A 189 -26.71 35.65 -24.95
N ARG A 190 -26.72 34.69 -25.90
CA ARG A 190 -27.89 34.46 -26.75
C ARG A 190 -29.04 33.84 -25.95
N LEU A 191 -30.27 34.07 -26.42
CA LEU A 191 -31.44 33.34 -25.94
C LEU A 191 -31.30 31.83 -26.21
N LEU A 192 -31.88 31.04 -25.31
CA LEU A 192 -32.04 29.61 -25.51
C LEU A 192 -32.89 29.37 -26.76
N ALA A 193 -32.46 28.43 -27.60
CA ALA A 193 -33.25 28.02 -28.76
C ALA A 193 -34.62 27.48 -28.33
N SER A 194 -34.73 26.94 -27.12
CA SER A 194 -35.98 26.49 -26.54
C SER A 194 -36.95 27.64 -26.23
N PHE A 195 -36.45 28.80 -25.83
CA PHE A 195 -37.25 30.01 -25.61
C PHE A 195 -37.61 30.67 -26.94
N TYR A 196 -36.60 30.96 -27.77
CA TYR A 196 -36.76 31.71 -29.02
C TYR A 196 -37.76 31.04 -29.98
N ASN A 197 -37.71 29.72 -30.12
CA ASN A 197 -38.62 28.96 -30.99
C ASN A 197 -40.04 28.81 -30.42
N SER A 198 -40.27 29.21 -29.17
CA SER A 198 -41.59 29.18 -28.52
C SER A 198 -42.28 30.56 -28.53
N ILE A 199 -41.63 31.60 -29.04
CA ILE A 199 -42.23 32.93 -29.16
C ILE A 199 -43.41 32.86 -30.14
N PRO A 200 -44.64 33.26 -29.73
CA PRO A 200 -45.80 33.23 -30.61
C PRO A 200 -45.71 34.31 -31.70
N ASN A 201 -46.36 34.04 -32.84
CA ASN A 201 -46.51 35.04 -33.91
C ASN A 201 -47.16 36.32 -33.38
N GLY A 202 -46.67 37.48 -33.81
CA GLY A 202 -47.15 38.79 -33.35
C GLY A 202 -46.29 39.42 -32.25
N TYR A 203 -45.18 38.78 -31.87
CA TYR A 203 -44.17 39.31 -30.96
C TYR A 203 -42.77 39.17 -31.57
N HIS A 204 -41.90 40.14 -31.28
CA HIS A 204 -40.47 40.09 -31.58
C HIS A 204 -39.64 40.44 -30.35
N VAL A 205 -38.36 40.06 -30.37
CA VAL A 205 -37.39 40.41 -29.32
C VAL A 205 -36.88 41.83 -29.58
N TYR A 206 -36.94 42.68 -28.56
CA TYR A 206 -36.45 44.06 -28.58
C TYR A 206 -35.51 44.31 -27.40
N ARG A 207 -34.25 44.67 -27.68
CA ARG A 207 -33.29 45.12 -26.67
C ARG A 207 -33.60 46.56 -26.30
N HIS A 208 -33.98 46.79 -25.05
CA HIS A 208 -34.24 48.13 -24.52
C HIS A 208 -32.95 48.81 -24.05
N THR A 209 -33.00 50.12 -23.82
CA THR A 209 -31.83 50.94 -23.42
C THR A 209 -31.32 50.64 -22.01
N ASP A 210 -32.08 49.90 -21.21
CA ASP A 210 -31.66 49.37 -19.90
C ASP A 210 -30.80 48.10 -20.02
N GLY A 211 -30.55 47.62 -21.25
CA GLY A 211 -29.76 46.42 -21.49
C GLY A 211 -30.53 45.11 -21.41
N ARG A 212 -31.85 45.11 -21.15
CA ARG A 212 -32.70 43.92 -21.12
C ARG A 212 -33.41 43.70 -22.46
N ASP A 213 -33.63 42.43 -22.81
CA ASP A 213 -34.53 42.09 -23.91
C ASP A 213 -35.98 41.92 -23.43
N TYR A 214 -36.91 42.40 -24.24
CA TYR A 214 -38.35 42.32 -24.05
C TYR A 214 -38.99 41.62 -25.24
N LEU A 215 -40.05 40.85 -25.00
CA LEU A 215 -40.99 40.47 -26.05
C LEU A 215 -41.95 41.63 -26.27
N THR A 216 -41.85 42.27 -27.42
CA THR A 216 -42.67 43.42 -27.80
C THR A 216 -43.70 43.00 -28.86
N PRO A 217 -44.98 43.38 -28.72
CA PRO A 217 -45.99 43.08 -29.73
C PRO A 217 -45.70 43.84 -31.04
N ASP A 218 -45.85 43.16 -32.17
CA ASP A 218 -45.69 43.75 -33.51
C ASP A 218 -46.73 44.86 -33.76
N ASP A 219 -47.92 44.71 -33.18
CA ASP A 219 -48.99 45.72 -33.16
C ASP A 219 -49.65 45.75 -31.77
N PRO A 220 -49.36 46.76 -30.92
CA PRO A 220 -49.89 46.87 -29.56
C PRO A 220 -51.41 47.12 -29.51
N THR A 221 -52.07 47.30 -30.65
CA THR A 221 -53.54 47.45 -30.74
C THR A 221 -54.26 46.12 -30.96
N THR A 222 -53.53 45.05 -31.29
CA THR A 222 -54.11 43.70 -31.45
C THR A 222 -54.24 42.97 -30.12
N PRO A 223 -55.20 42.02 -29.98
CA PRO A 223 -55.30 41.21 -28.77
C PRO A 223 -53.98 40.48 -28.49
N SER A 224 -53.48 40.63 -27.26
CA SER A 224 -52.24 40.01 -26.81
C SER A 224 -52.23 38.50 -27.10
N ALA A 225 -51.10 38.02 -27.62
CA ALA A 225 -50.83 36.59 -27.79
C ALA A 225 -50.60 35.88 -26.43
N PHE A 226 -50.58 36.63 -25.33
CA PHE A 226 -50.40 36.16 -23.96
C PHE A 226 -51.57 36.55 -23.06
N GLN A 227 -51.85 35.69 -22.09
CA GLN A 227 -52.68 35.96 -20.92
C GLN A 227 -51.77 36.26 -19.74
N HIS A 228 -52.02 37.35 -19.03
CA HIS A 228 -51.30 37.71 -17.82
C HIS A 228 -52.17 37.46 -16.60
N LYS A 229 -51.68 36.66 -15.64
CA LYS A 229 -52.37 36.40 -14.38
C LYS A 229 -51.36 36.12 -13.28
N ASP A 230 -51.50 36.80 -12.15
CA ASP A 230 -50.71 36.59 -10.93
C ASP A 230 -49.18 36.60 -11.17
N GLY A 231 -48.72 37.52 -12.04
CA GLY A 231 -47.30 37.72 -12.41
C GLY A 231 -46.76 36.77 -13.48
N TRP A 232 -47.59 35.89 -14.06
CA TRP A 232 -47.21 34.97 -15.13
C TRP A 232 -47.85 35.35 -16.48
N TYR A 233 -47.04 35.38 -17.54
CA TYR A 233 -47.50 35.47 -18.92
C TYR A 233 -47.54 34.10 -19.57
N VAL A 234 -48.72 33.64 -20.00
CA VAL A 234 -48.90 32.35 -20.68
C VAL A 234 -49.40 32.58 -22.10
N SER A 235 -48.72 32.01 -23.10
CA SER A 235 -49.11 32.17 -24.50
C SER A 235 -50.47 31.52 -24.78
N ASN A 236 -51.25 32.09 -25.69
CA ASN A 236 -52.59 31.59 -26.05
C ASN A 236 -52.54 30.19 -26.71
N ASP A 237 -51.42 29.81 -27.32
CA ASP A 237 -51.20 28.45 -27.83
C ASP A 237 -50.73 27.45 -26.74
N GLY A 238 -50.52 27.96 -25.52
CA GLY A 238 -50.15 27.23 -24.33
C GLY A 238 -48.73 26.69 -24.32
N LYS A 239 -47.86 27.12 -25.24
CA LYS A 239 -46.49 26.58 -25.37
C LYS A 239 -45.44 27.32 -24.55
N LEU A 240 -45.71 28.54 -24.09
CA LEU A 240 -44.74 29.36 -23.36
C LEU A 240 -45.39 29.98 -22.11
N ALA A 241 -44.74 29.81 -20.96
CA ALA A 241 -45.04 30.54 -19.73
C ALA A 241 -43.79 31.28 -19.26
N ILE A 242 -43.96 32.55 -18.90
CA ILE A 242 -42.87 33.47 -18.52
C ILE A 242 -43.22 34.08 -17.16
N GLY A 243 -42.39 33.84 -16.15
CA GLY A 243 -42.46 34.48 -14.84
C GLY A 243 -41.94 35.91 -14.91
N GLN A 244 -42.55 36.82 -14.17
CA GLN A 244 -42.03 38.17 -13.94
C GLN A 244 -41.56 38.30 -12.50
N ASP A 245 -40.86 39.37 -12.16
CA ASP A 245 -40.26 39.57 -10.82
C ASP A 245 -41.31 39.60 -9.69
N ASP A 246 -42.59 39.85 -10.01
CA ASP A 246 -43.73 39.82 -9.09
C ASP A 246 -44.58 38.52 -9.19
N ALA A 247 -44.06 37.49 -9.87
CA ALA A 247 -44.68 36.18 -9.99
C ALA A 247 -44.97 35.57 -8.62
N LYS A 248 -46.17 35.01 -8.49
CA LYS A 248 -46.51 34.12 -7.37
C LYS A 248 -46.09 32.68 -7.70
N ASP A 249 -46.13 31.82 -6.69
CA ASP A 249 -45.99 30.37 -6.86
C ASP A 249 -46.85 29.86 -8.03
N LEU A 250 -46.32 28.94 -8.82
CA LEU A 250 -46.97 28.40 -10.01
C LEU A 250 -47.35 26.94 -9.83
N ALA A 251 -48.61 26.60 -10.10
CA ALA A 251 -49.09 25.23 -10.21
C ALA A 251 -49.49 24.89 -11.66
N VAL A 252 -48.69 24.06 -12.31
CA VAL A 252 -49.00 23.45 -13.62
C VAL A 252 -49.67 22.11 -13.38
N THR A 253 -50.99 22.05 -13.56
CA THR A 253 -51.80 20.97 -13.00
C THR A 253 -52.77 20.36 -14.00
N SER A 254 -53.06 19.07 -13.86
CA SER A 254 -54.14 18.42 -14.60
C SER A 254 -55.51 18.91 -14.12
N THR A 255 -56.54 18.77 -14.96
CA THR A 255 -57.92 19.09 -14.56
C THR A 255 -58.36 18.36 -13.29
N ALA A 256 -57.90 17.12 -13.09
CA ALA A 256 -58.25 16.29 -11.94
C ALA A 256 -57.61 16.77 -10.62
N LYS A 257 -56.55 17.57 -10.70
CA LYS A 257 -55.76 18.03 -9.55
C LYS A 257 -55.89 19.53 -9.31
N ALA A 258 -56.52 20.27 -10.22
CA ALA A 258 -56.72 21.71 -10.13
C ALA A 258 -57.41 22.18 -8.84
N SER A 259 -58.25 21.35 -8.20
CA SER A 259 -58.89 21.68 -6.92
C SER A 259 -57.93 21.72 -5.73
N ASN A 260 -56.72 21.18 -5.86
CA ASN A 260 -55.67 21.29 -4.84
C ASN A 260 -55.18 22.74 -4.68
N TYR A 261 -55.46 23.59 -5.66
CA TYR A 261 -54.97 24.97 -5.75
C TYR A 261 -56.17 25.95 -5.83
N PRO A 262 -56.51 26.66 -4.74
CA PRO A 262 -57.69 27.51 -4.68
C PRO A 262 -57.61 28.73 -5.62
N ASP A 263 -58.77 29.20 -6.09
CA ASP A 263 -58.90 30.44 -6.90
C ASP A 263 -58.93 31.71 -6.03
N ASP A 264 -58.04 31.82 -5.04
CA ASP A 264 -57.91 32.99 -4.16
C ASP A 264 -56.73 33.91 -4.51
N GLY A 265 -56.01 33.57 -5.60
CA GLY A 265 -54.84 34.29 -6.06
C GLY A 265 -53.60 34.07 -5.20
N SER A 266 -53.58 33.07 -4.31
CA SER A 266 -52.36 32.67 -3.57
C SER A 266 -51.33 32.00 -4.49
N VAL A 267 -51.80 31.17 -5.42
CA VAL A 267 -50.98 30.39 -6.37
C VAL A 267 -51.51 30.60 -7.79
N ALA A 268 -50.64 30.97 -8.72
CA ALA A 268 -50.96 31.03 -10.14
C ALA A 268 -51.17 29.60 -10.67
N LYS A 269 -52.13 29.38 -11.57
CA LYS A 269 -52.38 28.02 -12.10
C LYS A 269 -52.56 27.95 -13.60
N ILE A 270 -51.91 26.94 -14.19
CA ILE A 270 -52.08 26.52 -15.58
C ILE A 270 -52.74 25.15 -15.56
N VAL A 271 -54.02 25.09 -15.91
CA VAL A 271 -54.82 23.86 -15.85
C VAL A 271 -54.86 23.19 -17.23
N ASN A 272 -54.58 21.89 -17.27
CA ASN A 272 -54.55 21.08 -18.49
C ASN A 272 -53.63 21.68 -19.56
N PRO A 273 -52.32 21.82 -19.26
CA PRO A 273 -51.37 22.50 -20.13
C PRO A 273 -51.17 21.78 -21.47
N ASN A 274 -50.63 22.51 -22.43
CA ASN A 274 -50.09 21.92 -23.64
C ASN A 274 -48.87 21.03 -23.26
N PRO A 275 -48.75 19.80 -23.78
CA PRO A 275 -47.57 18.96 -23.55
C PRO A 275 -46.24 19.57 -24.00
N SER A 276 -46.29 20.58 -24.88
CA SER A 276 -45.12 21.35 -25.33
C SER A 276 -44.86 22.61 -24.50
N LEU A 277 -45.60 22.84 -23.41
CA LEU A 277 -45.41 24.00 -22.54
C LEU A 277 -43.99 24.02 -21.98
N ARG A 278 -43.33 25.17 -22.12
CA ARG A 278 -42.06 25.49 -21.47
C ARG A 278 -42.29 26.61 -20.48
N VAL A 279 -41.89 26.37 -19.23
CA VAL A 279 -41.98 27.32 -18.14
C VAL A 279 -40.59 27.89 -17.91
N PHE A 280 -40.49 29.21 -17.92
CA PHE A 280 -39.30 29.99 -17.59
C PHE A 280 -39.66 30.84 -16.38
N GLY A 281 -39.03 30.56 -15.23
CA GLY A 281 -39.19 31.37 -14.03
C GLY A 281 -38.55 32.74 -14.18
N SER A 282 -38.76 33.55 -13.16
CA SER A 282 -38.39 34.96 -13.06
C SER A 282 -36.89 35.15 -12.83
N ASP A 283 -36.50 36.38 -12.48
CA ASP A 283 -35.13 36.69 -12.04
C ASP A 283 -34.99 36.61 -10.50
N ASN A 284 -35.99 36.07 -9.81
CA ASN A 284 -36.09 35.93 -8.36
C ASN A 284 -36.48 34.48 -8.00
N ILE A 285 -36.49 34.16 -6.70
CA ILE A 285 -36.97 32.86 -6.18
C ILE A 285 -38.35 32.49 -6.74
N ASP A 286 -38.43 31.31 -7.35
CA ASP A 286 -39.62 30.72 -7.93
C ASP A 286 -40.03 29.42 -7.22
N ASN A 287 -41.31 29.29 -6.89
CA ASN A 287 -41.90 28.02 -6.44
C ASN A 287 -42.80 27.45 -7.54
N ILE A 288 -42.33 26.43 -8.25
CA ILE A 288 -43.01 25.84 -9.41
C ILE A 288 -43.38 24.39 -9.10
N THR A 289 -44.67 24.07 -9.16
CA THR A 289 -45.18 22.71 -9.00
C THR A 289 -45.80 22.19 -10.29
N VAL A 290 -45.45 20.97 -10.71
CA VAL A 290 -46.12 20.21 -11.77
C VAL A 290 -46.89 19.05 -11.13
N ASP A 291 -48.22 19.13 -11.13
CA ASP A 291 -49.10 18.17 -10.44
C ASP A 291 -49.95 17.36 -11.45
N GLY A 292 -49.48 16.14 -11.76
CA GLY A 292 -50.15 15.19 -12.66
C GLY A 292 -50.29 15.68 -14.10
N ALA A 293 -49.53 16.70 -14.50
CA ALA A 293 -49.54 17.29 -15.84
C ALA A 293 -48.37 16.79 -16.70
N GLN A 294 -48.48 16.97 -18.01
CA GLN A 294 -47.40 16.73 -18.96
C GLN A 294 -46.99 18.05 -19.62
N ILE A 295 -45.70 18.39 -19.57
CA ILE A 295 -45.11 19.58 -20.18
C ILE A 295 -43.72 19.28 -20.73
N ALA A 296 -43.15 20.22 -21.49
CA ALA A 296 -41.82 20.08 -22.06
C ALA A 296 -40.73 20.39 -21.03
N SER A 297 -40.77 21.55 -20.38
CA SER A 297 -39.72 21.90 -19.42
C SER A 297 -40.13 22.90 -18.35
N VAL A 298 -39.37 22.88 -17.25
CA VAL A 298 -39.32 23.91 -16.21
C VAL A 298 -37.87 24.37 -16.07
N LEU A 299 -37.64 25.67 -16.13
CA LEU A 299 -36.39 26.31 -15.77
C LEU A 299 -36.73 27.30 -14.65
N GLY A 300 -36.19 27.08 -13.45
CA GLY A 300 -36.38 27.98 -12.30
C GLY A 300 -35.82 29.35 -12.61
N GLY A 301 -34.52 29.42 -12.89
CA GLY A 301 -33.86 30.66 -13.28
C GLY A 301 -32.89 31.14 -12.22
N VAL A 302 -32.97 32.44 -11.92
CA VAL A 302 -32.06 33.06 -10.95
C VAL A 302 -32.75 33.13 -9.58
N GLY A 303 -32.09 32.61 -8.56
CA GLY A 303 -32.60 32.59 -7.20
C GLY A 303 -32.57 31.18 -6.62
N ASN A 304 -32.95 31.04 -5.35
CA ASN A 304 -33.06 29.73 -4.72
C ASN A 304 -34.45 29.15 -4.98
N ASP A 305 -34.59 28.46 -6.08
CA ASP A 305 -35.87 28.01 -6.63
C ASP A 305 -36.32 26.68 -6.04
N ASN A 306 -37.63 26.45 -6.04
CA ASN A 306 -38.23 25.20 -5.62
C ASN A 306 -39.06 24.61 -6.76
N VAL A 307 -38.66 23.46 -7.29
CA VAL A 307 -39.35 22.77 -8.39
C VAL A 307 -39.86 21.41 -7.92
N ASP A 308 -41.18 21.25 -7.81
CA ASP A 308 -41.84 20.03 -7.30
C ASP A 308 -42.67 19.33 -8.39
N LEU A 309 -42.33 18.07 -8.71
CA LEU A 309 -43.02 17.24 -9.68
C LEU A 309 -43.69 16.06 -8.97
N LYS A 310 -45.02 16.02 -8.99
CA LYS A 310 -45.78 15.01 -8.24
C LYS A 310 -46.98 14.45 -8.98
N ASN A 311 -47.53 13.38 -8.39
CA ASN A 311 -48.76 12.71 -8.82
C ASN A 311 -48.75 12.27 -10.30
N GLY A 312 -47.62 11.78 -10.79
CA GLY A 312 -47.48 11.29 -12.16
C GLY A 312 -47.21 12.37 -13.20
N ALA A 313 -46.61 13.50 -12.79
CA ALA A 313 -46.14 14.53 -13.70
C ALA A 313 -45.15 13.96 -14.72
N LYS A 314 -45.14 14.51 -15.94
CA LYS A 314 -44.22 14.11 -17.01
C LYS A 314 -43.57 15.35 -17.60
N VAL A 315 -42.26 15.47 -17.41
CA VAL A 315 -41.49 16.62 -17.86
C VAL A 315 -40.25 16.13 -18.60
N PHE A 316 -39.90 16.77 -19.71
CA PHE A 316 -38.71 16.38 -20.45
C PHE A 316 -37.44 16.99 -19.82
N GLY A 317 -37.43 18.29 -19.53
CA GLY A 317 -36.30 18.97 -18.88
C GLY A 317 -36.69 19.72 -17.62
N VAL A 318 -35.94 19.55 -16.54
CA VAL A 318 -36.03 20.38 -15.32
C VAL A 318 -34.65 20.96 -15.06
N SER A 319 -34.59 22.25 -14.74
CA SER A 319 -33.39 22.96 -14.30
C SER A 319 -33.76 23.81 -13.10
N GLY A 320 -32.95 23.80 -12.04
CA GLY A 320 -33.00 24.79 -10.96
C GLY A 320 -32.60 26.15 -11.52
N GLY A 321 -31.34 26.28 -11.93
CA GLY A 321 -30.83 27.46 -12.62
C GLY A 321 -29.54 27.95 -11.98
N SER A 322 -29.48 29.21 -11.55
CA SER A 322 -28.42 29.71 -10.67
C SER A 322 -28.99 30.00 -9.29
N GLY A 323 -28.40 29.41 -8.26
CA GLY A 323 -28.84 29.59 -6.87
C GLY A 323 -28.69 28.26 -6.13
N SER A 324 -29.17 28.21 -4.89
CA SER A 324 -29.30 26.94 -4.17
C SER A 324 -30.73 26.44 -4.29
N ASP A 325 -30.95 25.54 -5.24
CA ASP A 325 -32.27 25.11 -5.68
C ASP A 325 -32.71 23.82 -5.00
N ASN A 326 -34.02 23.66 -4.79
CA ASN A 326 -34.61 22.42 -4.30
C ASN A 326 -35.49 21.80 -5.39
N ILE A 327 -35.09 20.64 -5.90
CA ILE A 327 -35.81 19.94 -6.96
C ILE A 327 -36.33 18.61 -6.39
N THR A 328 -37.65 18.44 -6.36
CA THR A 328 -38.29 17.20 -5.89
C THR A 328 -39.08 16.53 -7.01
N VAL A 329 -38.85 15.23 -7.21
CA VAL A 329 -39.61 14.38 -8.14
C VAL A 329 -40.18 13.20 -7.37
N GLU A 330 -41.51 13.10 -7.31
CA GLU A 330 -42.19 12.08 -6.52
C GLU A 330 -43.52 11.61 -7.11
N GLY A 331 -44.18 10.69 -6.42
CA GLY A 331 -45.56 10.30 -6.70
C GLY A 331 -45.77 9.66 -8.08
N GLY A 332 -44.80 8.92 -8.60
CA GLY A 332 -44.87 8.26 -9.91
C GLY A 332 -44.53 9.17 -11.10
N SER A 333 -43.95 10.34 -10.83
CA SER A 333 -43.57 11.32 -11.85
C SER A 333 -42.37 10.85 -12.69
N LYS A 334 -42.25 11.39 -13.90
CA LYS A 334 -41.21 11.03 -14.86
C LYS A 334 -40.50 12.25 -15.40
N VAL A 335 -39.17 12.26 -15.29
CA VAL A 335 -38.29 13.29 -15.84
C VAL A 335 -37.27 12.65 -16.75
N ASP A 336 -37.01 13.25 -17.90
CA ASP A 336 -35.93 12.77 -18.76
C ASP A 336 -34.57 13.34 -18.32
N THR A 337 -34.45 14.66 -18.19
CA THR A 337 -33.24 15.34 -17.75
C THR A 337 -33.57 16.26 -16.59
N LEU A 338 -32.89 16.08 -15.46
CA LEU A 338 -32.95 16.95 -14.28
C LEU A 338 -31.56 17.53 -14.07
N LEU A 339 -31.47 18.85 -14.04
CA LEU A 339 -30.25 19.57 -13.74
C LEU A 339 -30.45 20.41 -12.48
N GLY A 340 -29.50 20.41 -11.56
CA GLY A 340 -29.45 21.42 -10.49
C GLY A 340 -29.18 22.77 -11.14
N ASP A 341 -28.03 22.86 -11.81
CA ASP A 341 -27.61 24.05 -12.54
C ASP A 341 -27.89 24.05 -14.07
N ASN A 342 -27.57 25.16 -14.73
CA ASN A 342 -27.62 25.24 -16.20
C ASN A 342 -26.33 24.78 -16.91
N LYS A 343 -25.26 24.47 -16.17
CA LYS A 343 -23.89 24.23 -16.66
C LYS A 343 -23.30 22.90 -16.18
N THR A 344 -24.09 21.83 -16.22
CA THR A 344 -23.55 20.46 -16.02
C THR A 344 -22.45 20.08 -17.02
N LYS A 345 -21.48 19.27 -16.57
CA LYS A 345 -20.30 18.73 -17.28
C LYS A 345 -19.05 19.61 -17.35
N ASN A 346 -18.88 20.56 -16.42
CA ASN A 346 -17.81 21.54 -16.49
C ASN A 346 -16.66 21.22 -15.53
N ASP A 347 -15.93 20.16 -15.83
CA ASP A 347 -14.91 19.60 -14.94
C ASP A 347 -13.52 20.15 -15.26
N VAL A 348 -12.82 20.65 -14.25
CA VAL A 348 -11.49 21.27 -14.36
C VAL A 348 -10.43 20.24 -14.76
N HIS A 349 -10.55 19.01 -14.28
CA HIS A 349 -9.65 17.91 -14.64
C HIS A 349 -9.93 17.45 -16.07
N GLU A 350 -11.19 17.30 -16.48
CA GLU A 350 -11.56 17.03 -17.86
C GLU A 350 -11.09 18.18 -18.79
N LYS A 351 -11.16 19.44 -18.36
CA LYS A 351 -10.57 20.58 -19.09
C LYS A 351 -9.09 20.37 -19.30
N ALA A 352 -8.35 20.06 -18.23
CA ALA A 352 -6.91 19.85 -18.27
C ALA A 352 -6.55 18.69 -19.20
N TYR A 353 -7.28 17.58 -19.12
CA TYR A 353 -7.12 16.43 -20.00
C TYR A 353 -7.33 16.82 -21.46
N GLN A 354 -8.44 17.46 -21.78
CA GLN A 354 -8.78 17.81 -23.16
C GLN A 354 -7.82 18.89 -23.70
N ALA A 355 -7.37 19.81 -22.84
CA ALA A 355 -6.32 20.77 -23.15
C ALA A 355 -4.98 20.07 -23.46
N SER A 356 -4.61 19.03 -22.70
CA SER A 356 -3.43 18.19 -22.99
C SER A 356 -3.53 17.52 -24.37
N GLN A 357 -4.75 17.19 -24.80
CA GLN A 357 -5.05 16.66 -26.14
C GLN A 357 -5.19 17.75 -27.22
N GLY A 358 -4.85 19.01 -26.89
CA GLY A 358 -4.87 20.14 -27.82
C GLY A 358 -6.27 20.68 -28.14
N LYS A 359 -7.29 20.37 -27.32
CA LYS A 359 -8.65 20.92 -27.47
C LYS A 359 -8.81 22.12 -26.52
N ASN A 360 -9.35 23.22 -27.04
CA ASN A 360 -9.68 24.39 -26.24
C ASN A 360 -11.15 24.30 -25.80
N ILE A 361 -11.39 24.12 -24.50
CA ILE A 361 -12.73 24.10 -23.91
C ILE A 361 -12.86 25.32 -22.99
N ASP A 362 -13.90 26.12 -23.23
CA ASP A 362 -14.25 27.26 -22.40
C ASP A 362 -15.01 26.74 -21.16
N ILE A 363 -14.33 26.74 -20.02
CA ILE A 363 -14.72 26.13 -18.73
C ILE A 363 -14.42 27.18 -17.65
N GLU A 364 -15.13 28.30 -17.66
CA GLU A 364 -15.18 29.20 -16.51
C GLU A 364 -16.60 29.16 -15.95
N ASP A 365 -16.72 28.48 -14.81
CA ASP A 365 -17.84 28.66 -13.90
C ASP A 365 -17.27 28.85 -12.50
N ASN A 366 -17.09 30.11 -12.12
CA ASN A 366 -16.62 30.45 -10.79
C ASN A 366 -17.82 30.48 -9.84
N GLY A 367 -17.98 29.42 -9.04
CA GLY A 367 -18.83 29.39 -7.85
C GLY A 367 -20.33 29.20 -8.09
N ALA A 368 -20.72 28.03 -8.63
CA ALA A 368 -22.11 27.59 -8.55
C ALA A 368 -22.47 27.27 -7.08
N ALA A 369 -23.72 27.51 -6.70
CA ALA A 369 -24.21 27.22 -5.35
C ALA A 369 -24.75 25.78 -5.29
N GLY A 370 -24.68 25.16 -4.12
CA GLY A 370 -25.13 23.78 -3.95
C GLY A 370 -26.66 23.64 -3.96
N ASP A 371 -27.12 22.58 -4.61
CA ASP A 371 -28.51 22.22 -4.86
C ASP A 371 -28.96 21.02 -4.03
N THR A 372 -30.26 20.86 -3.85
CA THR A 372 -30.88 19.71 -3.20
C THR A 372 -31.84 19.01 -4.15
N ILE A 373 -31.47 17.80 -4.59
CA ILE A 373 -32.22 17.01 -5.56
C ILE A 373 -32.78 15.77 -4.90
N LYS A 374 -34.11 15.60 -4.91
CA LYS A 374 -34.79 14.45 -4.31
C LYS A 374 -35.68 13.71 -5.29
N VAL A 375 -35.41 12.43 -5.50
CA VAL A 375 -36.23 11.53 -6.32
C VAL A 375 -36.79 10.40 -5.46
N SER A 376 -38.10 10.41 -5.22
CA SER A 376 -38.74 9.54 -4.23
C SER A 376 -39.95 8.78 -4.76
N GLY A 377 -40.12 7.55 -4.27
CA GLY A 377 -41.38 6.83 -4.35
C GLY A 377 -41.53 5.91 -5.56
N ASN A 378 -42.28 4.83 -5.35
CA ASN A 378 -42.46 3.79 -6.35
C ASN A 378 -43.10 4.32 -7.65
N GLY A 379 -42.52 3.93 -8.78
CA GLY A 379 -42.96 4.35 -10.12
C GLY A 379 -42.39 5.69 -10.58
N THR A 380 -41.71 6.45 -9.69
CA THR A 380 -40.98 7.67 -10.04
C THR A 380 -39.73 7.31 -10.83
N GLN A 381 -39.46 8.05 -11.92
CA GLN A 381 -38.37 7.76 -12.84
C GLN A 381 -37.66 9.04 -13.30
N VAL A 382 -36.34 9.08 -13.20
CA VAL A 382 -35.50 10.13 -13.80
C VAL A 382 -34.45 9.47 -14.68
N ARG A 383 -34.29 9.86 -15.95
CA ARG A 383 -33.27 9.22 -16.81
C ARG A 383 -31.86 9.72 -16.47
N PHE A 384 -31.68 11.01 -16.22
CA PHE A 384 -30.38 11.62 -15.92
C PHE A 384 -30.53 12.73 -14.88
N ILE A 385 -29.64 12.73 -13.91
CA ILE A 385 -29.39 13.83 -12.96
C ILE A 385 -27.97 14.34 -13.24
N GLY A 386 -27.83 15.64 -13.50
CA GLY A 386 -26.57 16.36 -13.43
C GLY A 386 -26.71 17.44 -12.37
N ALA A 387 -25.93 17.38 -11.30
CA ALA A 387 -26.17 18.25 -10.16
C ALA A 387 -25.59 19.65 -10.41
N GLY A 388 -24.29 19.76 -10.68
CA GLY A 388 -23.70 21.02 -11.10
C GLY A 388 -22.27 21.20 -10.63
N ASN A 389 -21.83 22.44 -10.47
CA ASN A 389 -20.49 22.77 -9.93
C ASN A 389 -20.50 23.19 -8.45
N GLY A 390 -21.62 23.00 -7.74
CA GLY A 390 -21.78 23.34 -6.33
C GLY A 390 -21.81 22.08 -5.46
N ASP A 391 -21.65 22.22 -4.14
CA ASP A 391 -21.78 21.06 -3.22
C ASP A 391 -23.25 20.60 -3.13
N ASP A 392 -23.62 19.54 -3.86
CA ASP A 392 -25.00 19.13 -4.08
C ASP A 392 -25.44 17.95 -3.18
N ASP A 393 -26.65 17.99 -2.62
CA ASP A 393 -27.27 16.86 -1.89
C ASP A 393 -28.32 16.16 -2.76
N ILE A 394 -27.97 14.96 -3.26
CA ILE A 394 -28.79 14.14 -4.14
C ILE A 394 -29.32 12.93 -3.37
N THR A 395 -30.64 12.80 -3.23
CA THR A 395 -31.29 11.66 -2.57
C THR A 395 -32.22 10.91 -3.53
N VAL A 396 -32.02 9.60 -3.65
CA VAL A 396 -32.92 8.68 -4.36
C VAL A 396 -33.43 7.61 -3.40
N ASP A 397 -34.76 7.53 -3.20
CA ASP A 397 -35.32 6.64 -2.19
C ASP A 397 -36.71 6.04 -2.53
N LYS A 398 -37.19 5.16 -1.63
CA LYS A 398 -38.56 4.61 -1.62
C LYS A 398 -39.06 3.98 -2.93
N GLY A 399 -38.18 3.30 -3.68
CA GLY A 399 -38.56 2.59 -4.90
C GLY A 399 -38.48 3.42 -6.19
N ALA A 400 -37.89 4.62 -6.13
CA ALA A 400 -37.60 5.42 -7.30
C ALA A 400 -36.55 4.79 -8.20
N LYS A 401 -36.53 5.17 -9.48
CA LYS A 401 -35.53 4.71 -10.44
C LYS A 401 -34.82 5.87 -11.11
N VAL A 402 -33.50 5.89 -11.06
CA VAL A 402 -32.65 6.85 -11.79
C VAL A 402 -31.76 6.10 -12.79
N GLY A 403 -31.54 6.69 -13.97
CA GLY A 403 -30.54 6.16 -14.90
C GLY A 403 -29.13 6.44 -14.40
N LEU A 404 -28.61 7.63 -14.69
CA LEU A 404 -27.29 8.07 -14.24
C LEU A 404 -27.42 9.27 -13.30
N ILE A 405 -26.68 9.25 -12.21
CA ILE A 405 -26.36 10.42 -11.38
C ILE A 405 -24.94 10.83 -11.73
N GLN A 406 -24.79 12.09 -12.10
CA GLN A 406 -23.50 12.74 -12.29
C GLN A 406 -23.49 13.95 -11.36
N ALA A 407 -22.63 13.91 -10.35
CA ALA A 407 -22.58 14.96 -9.33
C ALA A 407 -21.89 16.22 -9.88
N ASP A 408 -20.80 16.01 -10.66
CA ASP A 408 -20.00 17.04 -11.36
C ASP A 408 -18.92 17.66 -10.45
N GLU A 409 -18.80 18.98 -10.30
CA GLU A 409 -17.74 19.58 -9.48
C GLU A 409 -18.32 20.00 -8.12
N GLY A 410 -17.57 19.83 -7.04
CA GLY A 410 -18.05 20.14 -5.69
C GLY A 410 -17.87 18.94 -4.77
N ASN A 411 -18.05 19.14 -3.47
CA ASN A 411 -18.04 18.02 -2.53
C ASN A 411 -19.47 17.51 -2.39
N ASP A 412 -19.87 16.64 -3.31
CA ASP A 412 -21.25 16.22 -3.46
C ASP A 412 -21.62 15.11 -2.50
N LYS A 413 -22.91 15.01 -2.21
CA LYS A 413 -23.46 13.99 -1.34
C LYS A 413 -24.58 13.23 -2.04
N VAL A 414 -24.30 11.98 -2.41
CA VAL A 414 -25.26 11.11 -3.10
C VAL A 414 -25.75 10.01 -2.15
N THR A 415 -27.05 10.00 -1.84
CA THR A 415 -27.69 8.95 -1.03
C THR A 415 -28.70 8.15 -1.84
N VAL A 416 -28.48 6.84 -1.97
CA VAL A 416 -29.43 5.90 -2.60
C VAL A 416 -29.90 4.88 -1.56
N SER A 417 -31.19 4.88 -1.24
CA SER A 417 -31.72 4.09 -0.11
C SER A 417 -33.06 3.42 -0.38
N ASP A 418 -33.41 2.48 0.49
CA ASP A 418 -34.65 1.70 0.53
C ASP A 418 -34.79 0.62 -0.57
N SER A 419 -35.44 -0.48 -0.19
CA SER A 419 -35.71 -1.61 -1.07
C SER A 419 -36.56 -1.21 -2.28
N GLY A 420 -36.14 -1.68 -3.45
CA GLY A 420 -36.80 -1.40 -4.74
C GLY A 420 -36.30 -0.14 -5.43
N THR A 421 -35.52 0.70 -4.73
CA THR A 421 -34.81 1.83 -5.34
C THR A 421 -33.70 1.32 -6.24
N TYR A 422 -33.53 1.96 -7.41
CA TYR A 422 -32.56 1.54 -8.41
C TYR A 422 -31.89 2.72 -9.10
N VAL A 423 -30.56 2.70 -9.18
CA VAL A 423 -29.76 3.65 -9.97
C VAL A 423 -28.85 2.85 -10.91
N SER A 424 -28.75 3.21 -12.19
CA SER A 424 -27.85 2.48 -13.10
C SER A 424 -26.39 2.84 -12.84
N GLY A 425 -26.06 4.10 -12.63
CA GLY A 425 -24.70 4.50 -12.26
C GLY A 425 -24.66 5.75 -11.40
N ILE A 426 -23.64 5.82 -10.55
CA ILE A 426 -23.25 7.02 -9.80
C ILE A 426 -21.84 7.38 -10.24
N ASN A 427 -21.64 8.65 -10.57
CA ASN A 427 -20.36 9.20 -10.96
C ASN A 427 -20.17 10.51 -10.18
N GLY A 428 -19.24 10.53 -9.22
CA GLY A 428 -18.91 11.70 -8.41
C GLY A 428 -18.38 12.83 -9.28
N ARG A 429 -17.25 12.54 -9.94
CA ARG A 429 -16.43 13.45 -10.76
C ARG A 429 -15.43 14.23 -9.94
N GLY A 430 -15.59 15.53 -9.74
CA GLY A 430 -14.55 16.37 -9.17
C GLY A 430 -14.92 16.86 -7.78
N GLY A 431 -14.06 16.63 -6.79
CA GLY A 431 -14.26 17.07 -5.41
C GLY A 431 -14.23 15.89 -4.45
N ASP A 432 -14.29 16.14 -3.15
CA ASP A 432 -14.29 15.07 -2.14
C ASP A 432 -15.74 14.58 -1.91
N ASP A 433 -16.23 13.61 -2.70
CA ASP A 433 -17.65 13.22 -2.70
C ASP A 433 -18.02 12.20 -1.61
N GLU A 434 -19.22 12.31 -1.03
CA GLU A 434 -19.81 11.30 -0.13
C GLU A 434 -20.94 10.52 -0.82
N ILE A 435 -20.65 9.26 -1.20
CA ILE A 435 -21.62 8.36 -1.84
C ILE A 435 -22.07 7.28 -0.86
N LEU A 436 -23.37 7.22 -0.55
CA LEU A 436 -23.98 6.24 0.35
C LEU A 436 -25.07 5.43 -0.35
N VAL A 437 -24.91 4.10 -0.37
CA VAL A 437 -25.93 3.15 -0.83
C VAL A 437 -26.34 2.24 0.31
N GLU A 438 -27.62 2.23 0.69
CA GLU A 438 -28.07 1.54 1.91
C GLU A 438 -29.50 0.96 1.83
N LYS A 439 -29.92 0.26 2.90
CA LYS A 439 -31.31 -0.19 3.14
C LYS A 439 -31.96 -1.01 2.01
N GLY A 440 -31.19 -1.81 1.30
CA GLY A 440 -31.71 -2.70 0.27
C GLY A 440 -31.85 -2.09 -1.13
N ALA A 441 -31.25 -0.91 -1.34
CA ALA A 441 -31.18 -0.29 -2.67
C ALA A 441 -30.27 -1.08 -3.62
N LYS A 442 -30.47 -0.88 -4.93
CA LYS A 442 -29.62 -1.47 -5.98
C LYS A 442 -28.97 -0.38 -6.83
N VAL A 443 -27.66 -0.49 -7.05
CA VAL A 443 -26.91 0.32 -8.01
C VAL A 443 -26.22 -0.62 -9.01
N ASP A 444 -26.02 -0.24 -10.28
CA ASP A 444 -25.15 -1.06 -11.14
C ASP A 444 -23.67 -0.77 -10.85
N GLY A 445 -23.16 0.43 -11.14
CA GLY A 445 -21.77 0.83 -10.87
C GLY A 445 -21.63 2.14 -10.09
N ILE A 446 -20.52 2.30 -9.38
CA ILE A 446 -20.16 3.52 -8.64
C ILE A 446 -18.72 3.89 -8.98
N VAL A 447 -18.49 5.15 -9.34
CA VAL A 447 -17.16 5.71 -9.54
C VAL A 447 -17.07 7.05 -8.82
N GLY A 448 -16.02 7.24 -8.01
CA GLY A 448 -15.67 8.51 -7.38
C GLY A 448 -15.12 9.50 -8.41
N ARG A 449 -13.93 9.19 -8.92
CA ARG A 449 -13.07 9.89 -9.90
C ARG A 449 -11.96 10.72 -9.27
N TRP A 450 -12.13 12.02 -9.15
CA TRP A 450 -11.09 12.99 -8.78
C TRP A 450 -11.44 13.62 -7.45
N GLY A 451 -10.48 13.67 -6.52
CA GLY A 451 -10.72 14.06 -5.14
C GLY A 451 -10.79 12.85 -4.21
N ASN A 452 -10.78 13.09 -2.90
CA ASN A 452 -10.72 12.04 -1.89
C ASN A 452 -12.13 11.54 -1.56
N ASP A 453 -12.64 10.63 -2.36
CA ASP A 453 -14.03 10.21 -2.31
C ASP A 453 -14.30 9.23 -1.18
N LYS A 454 -15.50 9.32 -0.63
CA LYS A 454 -16.01 8.45 0.43
C LYS A 454 -17.20 7.65 -0.07
N ILE A 455 -16.94 6.42 -0.47
CA ILE A 455 -17.95 5.49 -0.98
C ILE A 455 -18.33 4.48 0.11
N THR A 456 -19.60 4.45 0.52
CA THR A 456 -20.12 3.49 1.51
C THR A 456 -21.32 2.73 0.96
N VAL A 457 -21.22 1.39 0.94
CA VAL A 457 -22.33 0.48 0.63
C VAL A 457 -22.61 -0.39 1.84
N LYS A 458 -23.82 -0.34 2.40
CA LYS A 458 -24.14 -1.06 3.63
C LYS A 458 -25.55 -1.63 3.68
N ASP A 459 -25.80 -2.40 4.74
CA ASP A 459 -27.05 -3.10 5.04
C ASP A 459 -27.35 -4.31 4.16
N THR A 460 -27.99 -5.29 4.78
CA THR A 460 -28.42 -6.53 4.12
C THR A 460 -29.42 -6.24 3.00
N GLY A 461 -29.15 -6.83 1.83
CA GLY A 461 -30.00 -6.70 0.65
C GLY A 461 -29.61 -5.53 -0.25
N THR A 462 -28.69 -4.66 0.16
CA THR A 462 -28.10 -3.63 -0.70
C THR A 462 -27.14 -4.29 -1.69
N VAL A 463 -27.27 -3.97 -2.98
CA VAL A 463 -26.50 -4.63 -4.04
C VAL A 463 -25.92 -3.63 -5.03
N VAL A 464 -24.60 -3.72 -5.26
CA VAL A 464 -23.92 -3.15 -6.43
C VAL A 464 -23.66 -4.29 -7.43
N THR A 465 -24.18 -4.18 -8.65
CA THR A 465 -24.11 -5.32 -9.61
C THR A 465 -22.90 -5.31 -10.54
N GLU A 466 -22.16 -4.22 -10.58
CA GLU A 466 -20.91 -4.05 -11.30
C GLU A 466 -19.81 -3.67 -10.30
N ASN A 467 -18.96 -2.69 -10.63
CA ASN A 467 -17.76 -2.36 -9.87
C ASN A 467 -17.98 -1.12 -8.98
N ILE A 468 -17.09 -0.99 -8.00
CA ILE A 468 -16.90 0.23 -7.21
C ILE A 468 -15.45 0.65 -7.38
N GLU A 469 -15.23 1.89 -7.79
CA GLU A 469 -13.91 2.47 -8.05
C GLU A 469 -13.81 3.85 -7.40
N GLY A 470 -12.73 4.08 -6.65
CA GLY A 470 -12.33 5.42 -6.20
C GLY A 470 -11.78 6.24 -7.36
N ASN A 471 -10.77 5.72 -8.06
CA ASN A 471 -9.98 6.25 -9.19
C ASN A 471 -8.67 6.96 -8.81
N GLU A 472 -8.67 8.28 -8.70
CA GLU A 472 -7.47 9.08 -8.41
C GLU A 472 -7.55 9.59 -6.95
N ASP A 473 -6.40 9.92 -6.35
CA ASP A 473 -6.30 10.46 -4.99
C ASP A 473 -6.59 9.43 -3.88
N SER A 474 -6.72 9.88 -2.62
CA SER A 474 -6.80 8.99 -1.45
C SER A 474 -8.26 8.65 -1.10
N ASP A 475 -8.81 7.61 -1.71
CA ASP A 475 -10.22 7.26 -1.55
C ASP A 475 -10.51 6.42 -0.31
N THR A 476 -11.73 6.51 0.21
CA THR A 476 -12.24 5.68 1.30
C THR A 476 -13.45 4.87 0.84
N ILE A 477 -13.28 3.56 0.69
CA ILE A 477 -14.33 2.65 0.24
C ILE A 477 -14.74 1.69 1.35
N LYS A 478 -16.03 1.61 1.68
CA LYS A 478 -16.57 0.79 2.78
C LYS A 478 -17.74 -0.07 2.33
N ILE A 479 -17.59 -1.40 2.45
CA ILE A 479 -18.65 -2.38 2.19
C ILE A 479 -19.01 -3.09 3.48
N LEU A 480 -20.21 -2.84 4.00
CA LEU A 480 -20.57 -3.15 5.39
C LEU A 480 -21.90 -3.91 5.53
N ASP A 481 -22.05 -4.60 6.66
CA ASP A 481 -23.35 -5.01 7.24
C ASP A 481 -24.28 -5.84 6.32
N GLY A 482 -23.69 -6.76 5.54
CA GLY A 482 -24.43 -7.68 4.67
C GLY A 482 -24.68 -7.15 3.26
N ALA A 483 -24.06 -6.02 2.90
CA ALA A 483 -24.05 -5.52 1.53
C ALA A 483 -23.34 -6.51 0.59
N LYS A 484 -23.71 -6.44 -0.69
CA LYS A 484 -23.15 -7.29 -1.74
C LYS A 484 -22.68 -6.49 -2.95
N VAL A 485 -21.42 -6.69 -3.35
CA VAL A 485 -20.84 -6.20 -4.60
C VAL A 485 -20.57 -7.41 -5.50
N LYS A 486 -21.02 -7.36 -6.75
CA LYS A 486 -20.80 -8.46 -7.71
C LYS A 486 -19.53 -8.30 -8.54
N GLY A 487 -19.10 -7.07 -8.78
CA GLY A 487 -17.82 -6.77 -9.43
C GLY A 487 -16.67 -6.72 -8.43
N TYR A 488 -15.61 -6.04 -8.84
CA TYR A 488 -14.48 -5.72 -7.97
C TYR A 488 -14.72 -4.43 -7.18
N VAL A 489 -13.94 -4.26 -6.13
CA VAL A 489 -13.80 -3.01 -5.38
C VAL A 489 -12.34 -2.58 -5.52
N SER A 490 -12.10 -1.39 -6.05
CA SER A 490 -10.74 -0.89 -6.29
C SER A 490 -10.60 0.53 -5.79
N GLY A 491 -9.48 0.80 -5.12
CA GLY A 491 -9.04 2.15 -4.79
C GLY A 491 -8.86 2.98 -6.06
N GLY A 492 -8.12 2.46 -7.04
CA GLY A 492 -8.01 3.12 -8.35
C GLY A 492 -7.35 2.29 -9.44
N ARG A 493 -7.90 2.34 -10.66
CA ARG A 493 -7.30 1.70 -11.86
C ARG A 493 -6.87 2.69 -12.94
N GLY A 494 -7.16 3.99 -12.77
CA GLY A 494 -7.15 5.00 -13.82
C GLY A 494 -6.12 6.11 -13.62
N GLU A 495 -5.62 6.55 -14.77
CA GLU A 495 -4.73 7.68 -15.10
C GLU A 495 -3.41 7.86 -14.31
N SER A 496 -2.39 8.38 -14.99
CA SER A 496 -1.12 8.68 -14.35
C SER A 496 -1.29 9.98 -13.56
N PRO A 497 -0.99 10.03 -12.25
CA PRO A 497 -1.09 11.26 -11.45
C PRO A 497 -0.33 12.45 -12.07
N SER A 498 0.70 12.14 -12.88
CA SER A 498 1.53 13.12 -13.58
C SER A 498 0.80 13.96 -14.64
N ILE A 499 -0.35 13.53 -15.17
CA ILE A 499 -1.11 14.30 -16.18
C ILE A 499 -1.83 15.49 -15.53
N TYR A 500 -2.27 15.35 -14.28
CA TYR A 500 -3.05 16.35 -13.55
C TYR A 500 -2.29 17.06 -12.44
N GLY A 501 -1.00 16.74 -12.27
CA GLY A 501 -0.13 17.40 -11.29
C GLY A 501 -0.14 16.77 -9.89
N GLY A 502 -0.70 15.56 -9.77
CA GLY A 502 -0.65 14.75 -8.55
C GLY A 502 0.78 14.32 -8.20
N ALA A 503 1.06 14.22 -6.91
CA ALA A 503 2.32 13.67 -6.43
C ALA A 503 2.38 12.16 -6.72
N ALA A 504 3.57 11.59 -6.95
CA ALA A 504 3.73 10.19 -7.34
C ALA A 504 3.24 9.13 -6.32
N ASP A 505 2.86 9.55 -5.11
CA ASP A 505 2.37 8.71 -4.00
C ASP A 505 1.05 9.26 -3.39
N SER A 506 0.19 9.88 -4.20
CA SER A 506 -1.09 10.46 -3.73
C SER A 506 -2.18 9.44 -3.43
N ASP A 507 -2.14 8.26 -4.06
CA ASP A 507 -3.25 7.31 -4.07
C ASP A 507 -3.19 6.38 -2.85
N LYS A 508 -3.51 6.90 -1.65
CA LYS A 508 -3.45 6.14 -0.39
C LYS A 508 -4.83 5.68 0.02
N ASP A 509 -5.32 4.68 -0.69
CA ASP A 509 -6.69 4.22 -0.56
C ASP A 509 -6.92 3.48 0.76
N ASN A 510 -8.11 3.68 1.33
CA ASN A 510 -8.58 2.97 2.53
C ASN A 510 -9.81 2.14 2.20
N ILE A 511 -9.62 0.83 2.04
CA ILE A 511 -10.69 -0.08 1.64
C ILE A 511 -11.05 -0.99 2.81
N THR A 512 -12.30 -0.93 3.24
CA THR A 512 -12.84 -1.73 4.34
C THR A 512 -14.00 -2.60 3.87
N VAL A 513 -13.89 -3.92 4.05
CA VAL A 513 -14.96 -4.88 3.77
C VAL A 513 -15.27 -5.68 5.02
N GLU A 514 -16.41 -5.40 5.67
CA GLU A 514 -16.81 -6.05 6.92
C GLU A 514 -18.20 -6.68 6.83
N ASN A 515 -18.31 -7.93 7.28
CA ASN A 515 -19.57 -8.69 7.33
C ASN A 515 -20.34 -8.67 5.99
N SER A 516 -19.62 -8.66 4.87
CA SER A 516 -20.18 -8.37 3.54
C SER A 516 -19.69 -9.36 2.48
N THR A 517 -20.18 -9.21 1.25
CA THR A 517 -19.75 -10.03 0.11
C THR A 517 -19.26 -9.17 -1.04
N VAL A 518 -18.06 -9.44 -1.53
CA VAL A 518 -17.53 -8.90 -2.80
C VAL A 518 -17.17 -10.10 -3.67
N GLU A 519 -17.90 -10.34 -4.75
CA GLU A 519 -17.62 -11.52 -5.60
C GLU A 519 -16.32 -11.37 -6.40
N GLY A 520 -15.87 -10.14 -6.67
CA GLY A 520 -14.61 -9.83 -7.32
C GLY A 520 -13.43 -9.64 -6.36
N VAL A 521 -12.30 -9.20 -6.92
CA VAL A 521 -11.09 -8.84 -6.16
C VAL A 521 -11.31 -7.51 -5.43
N VAL A 522 -10.75 -7.41 -4.23
CA VAL A 522 -10.55 -6.14 -3.54
C VAL A 522 -9.10 -5.71 -3.80
N GLU A 523 -8.92 -4.54 -4.41
CA GLU A 523 -7.64 -4.07 -4.93
C GLU A 523 -7.34 -2.66 -4.45
N GLY A 524 -6.09 -2.37 -4.10
CA GLY A 524 -5.60 -1.00 -3.90
C GLY A 524 -5.54 -0.17 -5.20
N GLY A 525 -4.60 0.77 -5.25
CA GLY A 525 -4.28 1.60 -6.42
C GLY A 525 -3.29 0.92 -7.37
N ILE A 526 -3.52 1.01 -8.69
CA ILE A 526 -2.63 0.40 -9.70
C ILE A 526 -1.38 1.26 -10.00
N TRP A 527 -1.42 2.58 -9.78
CA TRP A 527 -0.40 3.52 -10.27
C TRP A 527 0.58 4.04 -9.22
N GLY A 528 0.48 3.59 -7.97
CA GLY A 528 1.31 4.04 -6.84
C GLY A 528 0.46 4.21 -5.59
N GLY A 529 1.11 4.56 -4.47
CA GLY A 529 0.43 4.89 -3.21
C GLY A 529 0.38 3.73 -2.21
N ASN A 530 0.38 4.09 -0.92
CA ASN A 530 0.48 3.13 0.17
C ASN A 530 -0.91 2.84 0.72
N ASP A 531 -1.53 1.77 0.24
CA ASP A 531 -2.92 1.45 0.53
C ASP A 531 -3.11 0.73 1.86
N GLU A 532 -4.24 0.98 2.52
CA GLU A 532 -4.69 0.23 3.68
C GLU A 532 -5.98 -0.54 3.36
N MET A 533 -5.91 -1.87 3.42
CA MET A 533 -7.05 -2.74 3.24
C MET A 533 -7.40 -3.49 4.52
N LYS A 534 -8.68 -3.49 4.89
CA LYS A 534 -9.23 -4.16 6.08
C LYS A 534 -10.37 -5.09 5.68
N ILE A 535 -10.13 -6.39 5.73
CA ILE A 535 -11.12 -7.41 5.36
C ILE A 535 -11.48 -8.25 6.58
N LYS A 536 -12.77 -8.24 6.94
CA LYS A 536 -13.28 -8.89 8.14
C LYS A 536 -14.58 -9.63 7.94
N ASN A 537 -14.66 -10.89 8.38
CA ASN A 537 -15.89 -11.70 8.37
C ASN A 537 -16.63 -11.67 7.01
N SER A 538 -15.89 -11.58 5.91
CA SER A 538 -16.44 -11.30 4.58
C SER A 538 -16.09 -12.40 3.60
N HIS A 539 -16.93 -12.53 2.58
CA HIS A 539 -16.66 -13.37 1.42
C HIS A 539 -16.12 -12.48 0.31
N ILE A 540 -14.90 -12.76 -0.15
CA ILE A 540 -14.23 -11.94 -1.15
C ILE A 540 -13.64 -12.81 -2.26
N GLY A 541 -13.68 -12.30 -3.49
CA GLY A 541 -13.16 -12.98 -4.66
C GLY A 541 -11.63 -13.05 -4.71
N GLY A 542 -10.91 -12.18 -3.99
CA GLY A 542 -9.44 -12.13 -3.93
C GLY A 542 -8.97 -10.82 -3.28
N ILE A 543 -7.67 -10.70 -2.97
CA ILE A 543 -7.07 -9.44 -2.48
C ILE A 543 -5.81 -9.12 -3.28
N SER A 544 -5.66 -7.88 -3.75
CA SER A 544 -4.44 -7.38 -4.39
C SER A 544 -4.02 -6.08 -3.73
N GLY A 545 -2.77 -6.01 -3.25
CA GLY A 545 -2.17 -4.81 -2.67
C GLY A 545 -2.24 -3.60 -3.60
N GLY A 546 -2.23 -3.82 -4.92
CA GLY A 546 -1.97 -2.73 -5.87
C GLY A 546 -0.48 -2.49 -5.99
N ASN A 547 -0.07 -1.25 -6.26
CA ASN A 547 1.32 -0.84 -6.46
C ASN A 547 1.71 0.18 -5.39
N GLY A 548 2.66 -0.16 -4.51
CA GLY A 548 3.14 0.70 -3.42
C GLY A 548 3.37 -0.10 -2.15
N GLU A 549 3.72 0.55 -1.04
CA GLU A 549 3.91 -0.16 0.24
C GLU A 549 2.56 -0.36 0.95
N ASN A 550 1.94 -1.52 0.80
CA ASN A 550 0.55 -1.72 1.23
C ASN A 550 0.45 -2.41 2.58
N LYS A 551 -0.64 -2.14 3.29
CA LYS A 551 -1.00 -2.81 4.53
C LYS A 551 -2.34 -3.52 4.40
N ILE A 552 -2.31 -4.84 4.55
CA ILE A 552 -3.46 -5.72 4.37
C ILE A 552 -3.79 -6.43 5.69
N ASP A 553 -4.90 -6.06 6.32
CA ASP A 553 -5.38 -6.68 7.55
C ASP A 553 -6.54 -7.66 7.25
N ILE A 554 -6.33 -8.94 7.55
CA ILE A 554 -7.26 -10.05 7.23
C ILE A 554 -7.74 -10.71 8.53
N SER A 555 -9.06 -10.77 8.71
CA SER A 555 -9.66 -11.44 9.87
C SER A 555 -10.93 -12.24 9.53
N ASN A 556 -10.92 -13.54 9.82
CA ASN A 556 -12.07 -14.45 9.62
C ASN A 556 -12.62 -14.44 8.19
N VAL A 557 -11.73 -14.54 7.21
CA VAL A 557 -12.11 -14.71 5.81
C VAL A 557 -12.21 -16.20 5.55
N THR A 558 -13.42 -16.74 5.70
CA THR A 558 -13.67 -18.19 5.64
C THR A 558 -13.79 -18.75 4.22
N ASN A 559 -14.07 -17.88 3.24
CA ASN A 559 -14.23 -18.23 1.83
C ASN A 559 -13.56 -17.15 0.95
N LEU A 560 -12.27 -17.32 0.68
CA LEU A 560 -11.52 -16.55 -0.32
C LEU A 560 -11.56 -17.35 -1.64
N ASP A 561 -12.40 -16.96 -2.60
CA ASP A 561 -12.70 -17.79 -3.78
C ASP A 561 -11.53 -17.84 -4.79
N ALA A 562 -10.82 -16.73 -5.04
CA ALA A 562 -9.47 -16.76 -5.56
C ALA A 562 -8.53 -16.74 -4.36
N LYS A 563 -8.06 -17.93 -3.99
CA LYS A 563 -7.30 -18.26 -2.79
C LYS A 563 -6.02 -17.44 -2.56
N THR A 564 -5.73 -16.40 -3.31
CA THR A 564 -4.43 -15.72 -3.29
C THR A 564 -4.57 -14.27 -2.82
N VAL A 565 -3.68 -13.86 -1.94
CA VAL A 565 -3.38 -12.46 -1.62
C VAL A 565 -2.12 -12.09 -2.38
N TRP A 566 -2.18 -11.06 -3.22
CA TRP A 566 -1.05 -10.59 -4.02
C TRP A 566 -0.47 -9.30 -3.45
N GLY A 567 0.86 -9.27 -3.25
CA GLY A 567 1.65 -8.06 -3.07
C GLY A 567 2.23 -7.56 -4.40
N ASN A 568 3.27 -6.75 -4.34
CA ASN A 568 3.92 -6.17 -5.51
C ASN A 568 5.47 -6.22 -5.45
N LYS A 569 6.17 -5.14 -5.78
CA LYS A 569 7.64 -5.03 -5.77
C LYS A 569 8.18 -4.15 -4.65
N PHE A 570 7.28 -3.60 -3.87
CA PHE A 570 7.52 -2.71 -2.76
C PHE A 570 7.16 -3.45 -1.49
N LYS A 571 7.64 -2.94 -0.37
CA LYS A 571 7.41 -3.52 0.94
C LYS A 571 5.93 -3.57 1.29
N ASP A 572 5.37 -4.77 1.36
CA ASP A 572 4.01 -5.03 1.79
C ASP A 572 3.97 -5.61 3.21
N ILE A 573 2.91 -5.27 3.96
CA ILE A 573 2.65 -5.78 5.30
C ILE A 573 1.30 -6.49 5.32
N ILE A 574 1.31 -7.79 5.56
CA ILE A 574 0.09 -8.60 5.65
C ILE A 574 -0.11 -9.09 7.09
N ASN A 575 -1.25 -8.75 7.70
CA ASN A 575 -1.62 -9.15 9.06
C ASN A 575 -2.81 -10.10 9.06
N ILE A 576 -2.72 -11.21 9.81
CA ILE A 576 -3.75 -12.26 9.86
C ILE A 576 -4.18 -12.48 11.31
N ASP A 577 -5.37 -12.00 11.69
CA ASP A 577 -5.87 -12.01 13.08
C ASP A 577 -6.98 -13.04 13.35
N GLY A 578 -7.49 -13.72 12.31
CA GLY A 578 -8.66 -14.60 12.43
C GLY A 578 -8.50 -15.97 11.76
N THR A 579 -9.59 -16.52 11.27
CA THR A 579 -9.56 -17.78 10.50
C THR A 579 -9.11 -17.52 9.07
N LEU A 580 -8.09 -18.27 8.61
CA LEU A 580 -7.63 -18.30 7.21
C LEU A 580 -7.34 -19.76 6.81
N ILE A 581 -8.04 -20.26 5.79
CA ILE A 581 -8.02 -21.68 5.43
C ILE A 581 -7.81 -21.84 3.93
N ASN A 582 -6.94 -22.76 3.51
CA ASN A 582 -6.74 -23.13 2.10
C ASN A 582 -6.50 -21.90 1.22
N SER A 583 -5.61 -21.04 1.71
CA SER A 583 -5.27 -19.74 1.10
C SER A 583 -3.77 -19.69 0.81
N GLU A 584 -3.42 -18.79 -0.09
CA GLU A 584 -2.10 -18.53 -0.62
C GLU A 584 -1.82 -17.03 -0.43
N ILE A 585 -0.60 -16.70 -0.03
CA ILE A 585 -0.10 -15.34 0.11
C ILE A 585 1.17 -15.27 -0.71
N LYS A 586 1.22 -14.31 -1.64
CA LYS A 586 2.34 -14.08 -2.55
C LYS A 586 2.67 -12.60 -2.53
N THR A 587 3.72 -12.19 -1.82
CA THR A 587 4.10 -10.77 -1.78
C THR A 587 5.03 -10.38 -2.94
N ILE A 588 5.76 -11.35 -3.49
CA ILE A 588 6.49 -11.31 -4.78
C ILE A 588 7.89 -10.69 -4.67
N GLU A 589 8.01 -9.36 -4.65
CA GLU A 589 9.28 -8.61 -4.62
C GLU A 589 9.15 -7.52 -3.55
N GLY A 590 10.27 -7.09 -2.97
CA GLY A 590 10.30 -6.09 -1.90
C GLY A 590 10.51 -6.69 -0.50
N GLU A 591 10.90 -5.86 0.48
CA GLU A 591 11.21 -6.35 1.85
C GLU A 591 9.93 -6.58 2.67
N ASP A 592 9.26 -7.70 2.44
CA ASP A 592 7.89 -7.94 2.88
C ASP A 592 7.78 -8.47 4.31
N ILE A 593 6.61 -8.22 4.92
CA ILE A 593 6.31 -8.70 6.27
C ILE A 593 4.95 -9.42 6.29
N VAL A 594 4.97 -10.71 6.63
CA VAL A 594 3.75 -11.50 6.87
C VAL A 594 3.62 -11.85 8.35
N ASN A 595 2.54 -11.39 8.98
CA ASN A 595 2.24 -11.60 10.39
C ASN A 595 1.03 -12.53 10.56
N ILE A 596 1.27 -13.76 11.01
CA ILE A 596 0.21 -14.62 11.55
C ILE A 596 0.08 -14.27 13.04
N ASN A 597 -0.98 -13.55 13.41
CA ASN A 597 -1.14 -13.01 14.75
C ASN A 597 -1.74 -14.03 15.73
N ALA A 598 -1.50 -13.82 17.01
CA ALA A 598 -1.96 -14.72 18.07
C ALA A 598 -3.49 -14.84 18.09
N GLY A 599 -3.99 -16.07 18.21
CA GLY A 599 -5.42 -16.38 18.17
C GLY A 599 -5.97 -16.64 16.76
N ALA A 600 -5.18 -16.41 15.71
CA ALA A 600 -5.54 -16.82 14.36
C ALA A 600 -5.74 -18.34 14.27
N THR A 601 -6.66 -18.78 13.39
CA THR A 601 -6.89 -20.20 13.10
C THR A 601 -6.46 -20.46 11.67
N ILE A 602 -5.28 -21.07 11.51
CA ILE A 602 -4.67 -21.31 10.19
C ILE A 602 -4.76 -22.78 9.83
N ASN A 603 -5.35 -23.08 8.66
CA ASN A 603 -5.36 -24.43 8.10
C ASN A 603 -4.98 -24.45 6.62
N LYS A 604 -3.89 -25.13 6.25
CA LYS A 604 -3.38 -25.20 4.87
C LYS A 604 -3.17 -23.80 4.29
N ILE A 605 -2.04 -23.19 4.64
CA ILE A 605 -1.62 -21.90 4.10
C ILE A 605 -0.35 -22.09 3.27
N ASP A 606 -0.29 -21.43 2.12
CA ASP A 606 0.92 -21.32 1.32
C ASP A 606 1.36 -19.85 1.34
N ILE A 607 2.50 -19.55 1.95
CA ILE A 607 3.10 -18.21 2.01
C ILE A 607 4.37 -18.25 1.18
N ASN A 608 4.49 -17.31 0.24
CA ASN A 608 5.69 -17.07 -0.55
C ASN A 608 5.98 -15.57 -0.52
N THR A 609 7.12 -15.17 0.03
CA THR A 609 7.44 -13.74 0.17
C THR A 609 8.25 -13.17 -0.99
N GLY A 610 9.08 -13.95 -1.67
CA GLY A 610 9.92 -13.44 -2.75
C GLY A 610 11.38 -13.77 -2.54
N ALA A 611 12.28 -13.10 -3.26
CA ALA A 611 13.73 -13.29 -3.15
C ALA A 611 14.45 -12.10 -2.47
N ASP A 612 13.68 -11.24 -1.80
CA ASP A 612 14.16 -10.06 -1.11
C ASP A 612 14.33 -10.34 0.39
N LYS A 613 14.61 -9.32 1.20
CA LYS A 613 14.84 -9.51 2.63
C LYS A 613 13.53 -9.53 3.40
N ASP A 614 12.95 -10.71 3.56
CA ASP A 614 11.60 -10.86 4.06
C ASP A 614 11.50 -11.25 5.53
N THR A 615 10.32 -11.07 6.10
CA THR A 615 10.03 -11.47 7.47
C THR A 615 8.68 -12.15 7.61
N VAL A 616 8.68 -13.39 8.10
CA VAL A 616 7.45 -14.11 8.48
C VAL A 616 7.39 -14.29 9.99
N ASN A 617 6.35 -13.74 10.63
CA ASN A 617 6.11 -13.85 12.06
C ASN A 617 4.94 -14.82 12.33
N ILE A 618 5.20 -15.93 13.00
CA ILE A 618 4.24 -16.98 13.31
C ILE A 618 3.89 -16.95 14.80
N ASN A 619 2.76 -16.33 15.15
CA ASN A 619 2.30 -16.19 16.53
C ASN A 619 1.08 -17.07 16.87
N ALA A 620 0.65 -17.92 15.96
CA ALA A 620 -0.46 -18.87 16.16
C ALA A 620 -0.13 -20.25 15.59
N ASN A 621 -0.90 -21.26 16.03
CA ASN A 621 -0.76 -22.62 15.53
C ASN A 621 -1.13 -22.71 14.05
N ILE A 622 -0.33 -23.46 13.29
CA ILE A 622 -0.60 -23.78 11.89
C ILE A 622 -0.89 -25.27 11.79
N THR A 623 -2.04 -25.60 11.23
CA THR A 623 -2.44 -26.98 10.97
C THR A 623 -2.56 -27.21 9.47
N ALA A 624 -2.35 -28.42 8.98
CA ALA A 624 -2.82 -28.84 7.66
C ALA A 624 -3.52 -30.18 7.79
N ASP A 625 -4.78 -30.26 7.35
CA ASP A 625 -5.57 -31.51 7.42
C ASP A 625 -4.92 -32.66 6.65
N VAL A 626 -5.30 -33.90 6.97
CA VAL A 626 -4.75 -35.12 6.34
C VAL A 626 -4.75 -35.01 4.81
N GLY A 627 -3.58 -35.21 4.21
CA GLY A 627 -3.37 -35.08 2.76
C GLY A 627 -3.04 -33.67 2.28
N ASN A 628 -2.94 -32.69 3.18
CA ASN A 628 -2.48 -31.34 2.89
C ASN A 628 -1.17 -31.03 3.64
N GLN A 629 -0.53 -29.94 3.23
CA GLN A 629 0.65 -29.35 3.82
C GLN A 629 0.49 -27.83 3.78
N SER A 630 1.01 -27.14 4.78
CA SER A 630 1.21 -25.69 4.73
C SER A 630 2.66 -25.42 4.35
N ASN A 631 2.90 -24.42 3.51
CA ASN A 631 4.24 -24.04 3.07
C ASN A 631 4.49 -22.57 3.43
N ILE A 632 5.68 -22.28 3.95
CA ILE A 632 6.18 -20.93 4.18
C ILE A 632 7.53 -20.88 3.49
N MET A 633 7.60 -20.12 2.41
CA MET A 633 8.76 -20.01 1.54
C MET A 633 9.17 -18.55 1.47
N THR A 634 10.44 -18.25 1.70
CA THR A 634 11.00 -16.91 1.53
C THR A 634 12.04 -16.85 0.41
N GLU A 635 12.04 -17.87 -0.46
CA GLU A 635 12.89 -18.08 -1.64
C GLU A 635 14.37 -17.70 -1.56
N GLY A 636 14.74 -16.43 -1.55
CA GLY A 636 16.14 -16.04 -1.40
C GLY A 636 16.24 -14.67 -0.77
N GLY A 637 17.46 -14.21 -0.47
CA GLY A 637 17.65 -13.04 0.37
C GLY A 637 17.94 -13.45 1.82
N ILE A 638 18.22 -12.46 2.68
CA ILE A 638 18.56 -12.74 4.10
C ILE A 638 17.28 -12.67 4.93
N ASP A 639 16.57 -13.78 5.00
CA ASP A 639 15.23 -13.82 5.55
C ASP A 639 15.17 -14.03 7.06
N LYS A 640 13.98 -13.75 7.61
CA LYS A 640 13.67 -13.97 9.03
C LYS A 640 12.35 -14.68 9.21
N VAL A 641 12.40 -15.87 9.81
CA VAL A 641 11.20 -16.56 10.29
C VAL A 641 11.20 -16.58 11.81
N ASN A 642 10.26 -15.85 12.41
CA ASN A 642 10.07 -15.81 13.87
C ASN A 642 8.89 -16.68 14.27
N ILE A 643 9.08 -17.56 15.25
CA ILE A 643 8.01 -18.41 15.79
C ILE A 643 7.82 -18.09 17.27
N ALA A 644 6.60 -17.73 17.65
CA ALA A 644 6.29 -17.44 19.05
C ALA A 644 6.32 -18.69 19.93
N SER A 645 6.69 -18.50 21.18
CA SER A 645 6.68 -19.54 22.21
C SER A 645 5.31 -20.21 22.33
N GLY A 646 5.29 -21.54 22.44
CA GLY A 646 4.05 -22.33 22.60
C GLY A 646 3.32 -22.66 21.29
N VAL A 647 3.80 -22.17 20.13
CA VAL A 647 3.21 -22.49 18.82
C VAL A 647 3.44 -23.96 18.46
N THR A 648 2.40 -24.59 17.90
CA THR A 648 2.47 -25.90 17.26
C THR A 648 2.29 -25.76 15.75
N LEU A 649 3.23 -26.32 15.01
CA LEU A 649 3.22 -26.47 13.55
C LEU A 649 2.93 -27.93 13.23
N THR A 650 1.91 -28.17 12.41
CA THR A 650 1.52 -29.53 12.01
C THR A 650 1.49 -29.65 10.49
N SER A 651 2.30 -30.55 9.93
CA SER A 651 2.47 -30.70 8.48
C SER A 651 2.78 -29.37 7.80
N THR A 652 3.73 -28.61 8.36
CA THR A 652 4.19 -27.32 7.86
C THR A 652 5.64 -27.43 7.39
N VAL A 653 5.93 -26.88 6.22
CA VAL A 653 7.30 -26.68 5.72
C VAL A 653 7.62 -25.21 5.84
N ILE A 654 8.76 -24.91 6.45
CA ILE A 654 9.40 -23.60 6.42
C ILE A 654 10.67 -23.78 5.60
N ASN A 655 10.83 -23.02 4.52
CA ASN A 655 11.99 -23.05 3.64
C ASN A 655 12.46 -21.61 3.37
N THR A 656 13.65 -21.23 3.84
CA THR A 656 14.16 -19.87 3.61
C THR A 656 14.90 -19.71 2.29
N GLY A 657 15.49 -20.78 1.78
CA GLY A 657 15.99 -20.88 0.42
C GLY A 657 17.43 -20.38 0.27
N ALA A 658 17.68 -19.36 -0.54
CA ALA A 658 19.04 -18.92 -0.86
C ALA A 658 19.42 -17.61 -0.16
N GLY A 659 20.41 -17.63 0.73
CA GLY A 659 20.90 -16.48 1.48
C GLY A 659 21.59 -16.94 2.76
N GLU A 660 22.51 -16.16 3.32
CA GLU A 660 23.08 -16.52 4.63
C GLU A 660 22.07 -16.20 5.75
N GLU A 661 21.31 -17.22 6.16
CA GLU A 661 20.27 -17.05 7.17
C GLU A 661 20.79 -17.15 8.61
N THR A 662 20.12 -16.44 9.51
CA THR A 662 20.30 -16.60 10.95
C THR A 662 18.95 -16.88 11.61
N ILE A 663 18.65 -18.15 11.83
CA ILE A 663 17.39 -18.62 12.40
C ILE A 663 17.58 -18.92 13.89
N LYS A 664 16.81 -18.25 14.75
CA LYS A 664 16.76 -18.50 16.19
C LYS A 664 15.36 -18.93 16.60
N ILE A 665 15.20 -20.18 17.00
CA ILE A 665 13.92 -20.74 17.44
C ILE A 665 13.85 -20.71 18.98
N ASN A 666 12.80 -20.07 19.48
CA ASN A 666 12.48 -19.96 20.91
C ASN A 666 13.63 -19.37 21.76
N ASP A 667 14.36 -18.41 21.19
CA ASP A 667 15.59 -17.84 21.76
C ASP A 667 15.48 -17.54 23.27
N GLY A 668 16.27 -18.27 24.06
CA GLY A 668 16.36 -18.11 25.52
C GLY A 668 15.13 -18.50 26.33
N LYS A 669 14.12 -19.16 25.75
CA LYS A 669 12.90 -19.59 26.45
C LYS A 669 12.99 -21.05 26.89
N THR A 670 12.79 -21.34 28.17
CA THR A 670 12.99 -22.69 28.73
C THR A 670 11.81 -23.22 29.54
N ALA A 671 10.75 -22.42 29.73
CA ALA A 671 9.57 -22.89 30.46
C ALA A 671 8.78 -23.92 29.62
N ASN A 672 8.17 -24.91 30.26
CA ASN A 672 7.38 -25.94 29.55
C ASN A 672 6.22 -25.37 28.71
N GLY A 673 5.63 -24.25 29.15
CA GLY A 673 4.55 -23.58 28.41
C GLY A 673 5.03 -22.81 27.17
N ASP A 674 6.33 -22.54 27.08
CA ASP A 674 6.94 -21.81 25.97
C ASP A 674 7.35 -22.73 24.82
N ARG A 675 7.21 -24.06 24.99
CA ARG A 675 7.74 -25.04 24.05
C ARG A 675 7.07 -24.94 22.68
N ILE A 676 7.88 -24.77 21.65
CA ILE A 676 7.45 -24.85 20.25
C ILE A 676 7.42 -26.32 19.82
N VAL A 677 6.45 -26.70 18.99
CA VAL A 677 6.30 -28.09 18.50
C VAL A 677 6.26 -28.11 16.98
N PHE A 678 7.19 -28.84 16.37
CA PHE A 678 7.17 -29.27 14.99
C PHE A 678 6.63 -30.72 14.94
N ASP A 679 5.40 -30.89 14.46
CA ASP A 679 4.78 -32.21 14.27
C ASP A 679 4.64 -32.52 12.79
N SER A 680 5.41 -33.51 12.32
CA SER A 680 5.56 -33.84 10.90
C SER A 680 5.87 -32.61 10.05
N SER A 681 6.75 -31.74 10.55
CA SER A 681 7.03 -30.42 9.99
C SER A 681 8.54 -30.24 9.78
N SER A 682 8.89 -29.48 8.76
CA SER A 682 10.28 -29.29 8.32
C SER A 682 10.67 -27.83 8.45
N LEU A 683 11.90 -27.59 8.90
CA LEU A 683 12.62 -26.33 8.73
C LEU A 683 13.81 -26.60 7.84
N ASN A 684 13.88 -25.91 6.70
CA ASN A 684 15.00 -25.97 5.76
C ASN A 684 15.56 -24.56 5.55
N THR A 685 16.89 -24.40 5.62
CA THR A 685 17.51 -23.10 5.37
C THR A 685 17.98 -22.95 3.93
N GLY A 686 18.73 -23.89 3.36
CA GLY A 686 18.88 -24.01 1.91
C GLY A 686 20.33 -24.10 1.46
N ALA A 687 20.79 -23.31 0.49
CA ALA A 687 22.08 -23.58 -0.16
C ALA A 687 23.12 -22.47 0.09
N ASP A 688 23.37 -22.13 1.35
CA ASP A 688 24.28 -21.05 1.78
C ASP A 688 24.84 -21.32 3.20
N ASN A 689 25.72 -20.43 3.71
CA ASN A 689 26.31 -20.63 5.05
C ASN A 689 25.34 -20.16 6.15
N ASP A 690 24.57 -21.08 6.71
CA ASP A 690 23.48 -20.76 7.62
C ASP A 690 23.86 -20.91 9.10
N ILE A 691 23.14 -20.16 9.94
CA ILE A 691 23.24 -20.26 11.39
C ILE A 691 21.87 -20.58 11.98
N VAL A 692 21.71 -21.77 12.54
CA VAL A 692 20.47 -22.22 13.17
C VAL A 692 20.67 -22.50 14.65
N GLU A 693 19.90 -21.82 15.51
CA GLU A 693 19.92 -21.99 16.95
C GLU A 693 18.51 -22.38 17.46
N VAL A 694 18.41 -23.50 18.18
CA VAL A 694 17.10 -24.02 18.64
C VAL A 694 17.10 -24.29 20.14
N THR A 695 16.20 -23.63 20.87
CA THR A 695 15.98 -23.85 22.30
C THR A 695 14.58 -24.42 22.55
N ASN A 696 14.41 -25.27 23.58
CA ASN A 696 13.11 -25.73 24.11
C ASN A 696 12.03 -26.00 23.04
N THR A 697 12.37 -26.78 22.01
CA THR A 697 11.50 -27.12 20.88
C THR A 697 11.36 -28.63 20.75
N THR A 698 10.22 -29.16 20.32
CA THR A 698 10.04 -30.60 20.09
C THR A 698 9.77 -30.88 18.61
N PHE A 699 10.59 -31.74 18.02
CA PHE A 699 10.42 -32.30 16.68
C PHE A 699 9.91 -33.74 16.80
N MET A 700 8.70 -34.00 16.33
CA MET A 700 8.02 -35.28 16.49
C MET A 700 7.17 -35.65 15.28
N ASN A 701 6.63 -36.87 15.28
CA ASN A 701 5.73 -37.37 14.25
C ASN A 701 4.54 -38.06 14.91
N SER A 702 3.64 -37.25 15.49
CA SER A 702 2.49 -37.76 16.27
C SER A 702 1.42 -38.40 15.39
N ASN A 703 1.37 -37.98 14.12
CA ASN A 703 0.28 -38.26 13.20
C ASN A 703 0.68 -39.24 12.08
N ASN A 704 1.93 -39.73 12.05
CA ASN A 704 2.49 -40.62 11.04
C ASN A 704 2.43 -40.08 9.60
N ARG A 705 2.51 -38.75 9.40
CA ARG A 705 2.38 -38.13 8.06
C ARG A 705 3.71 -37.69 7.45
N GLY A 706 4.79 -37.72 8.20
CA GLY A 706 6.13 -37.35 7.76
C GLY A 706 7.04 -37.22 8.97
N LEU A 707 8.34 -37.36 8.78
CA LEU A 707 9.30 -37.05 9.84
C LEU A 707 9.33 -35.53 10.04
N SER A 708 9.66 -35.10 11.25
CA SER A 708 10.06 -33.71 11.47
C SER A 708 11.57 -33.60 11.31
N GLU A 709 12.03 -32.49 10.75
CA GLU A 709 13.44 -32.30 10.45
C GLU A 709 13.85 -30.83 10.61
N LEU A 710 15.13 -30.66 10.92
CA LEU A 710 15.87 -29.41 10.76
C LEU A 710 16.97 -29.69 9.74
N ARG A 711 16.99 -28.92 8.66
CA ARG A 711 17.88 -29.09 7.53
C ARG A 711 18.56 -27.77 7.17
N THR A 712 19.86 -27.81 6.89
CA THR A 712 20.59 -26.64 6.37
C THR A 712 21.12 -26.79 4.96
N ASP A 713 21.11 -28.01 4.39
CA ASP A 713 21.33 -28.31 2.97
C ASP A 713 22.79 -28.12 2.49
N ASP A 714 23.13 -27.16 1.63
CA ASP A 714 24.51 -27.00 1.11
C ASP A 714 25.13 -25.74 1.74
N GLY A 715 26.34 -25.79 2.32
CA GLY A 715 26.97 -24.63 2.95
C GLY A 715 27.93 -25.03 4.08
N ASP A 716 28.79 -24.12 4.54
CA ASP A 716 29.55 -24.33 5.78
C ASP A 716 28.70 -23.86 6.99
N ASP A 717 27.78 -24.72 7.45
CA ASP A 717 26.70 -24.36 8.36
C ASP A 717 27.07 -24.40 9.84
N ARG A 718 26.28 -23.70 10.66
CA ARG A 718 26.39 -23.70 12.12
C ARG A 718 25.05 -24.00 12.78
N ILE A 719 24.91 -25.23 13.28
CA ILE A 719 23.70 -25.67 13.98
C ILE A 719 23.98 -25.78 15.47
N THR A 720 23.17 -25.12 16.31
CA THR A 720 23.24 -25.21 17.78
C THR A 720 21.91 -25.65 18.37
N ILE A 721 21.91 -26.82 19.01
CA ILE A 721 20.73 -27.39 19.69
C ILE A 721 20.90 -27.21 21.20
N LYS A 722 20.01 -26.42 21.81
CA LYS A 722 20.09 -26.00 23.21
C LYS A 722 19.15 -26.77 24.12
N GLU A 723 19.21 -26.41 25.41
CA GLU A 723 18.46 -27.06 26.48
C GLU A 723 16.95 -27.14 26.21
N GLY A 724 16.34 -28.26 26.62
CA GLY A 724 14.91 -28.51 26.49
C GLY A 724 14.45 -28.87 25.08
N THR A 725 15.34 -28.81 24.07
CA THR A 725 15.03 -29.27 22.70
C THR A 725 15.02 -30.80 22.63
N ILE A 726 14.01 -31.36 21.95
CA ILE A 726 13.76 -32.79 21.88
C ILE A 726 13.52 -33.21 20.43
N PHE A 727 14.32 -34.14 19.93
CA PHE A 727 14.07 -34.86 18.69
C PHE A 727 13.59 -36.27 19.03
N GLN A 728 12.40 -36.66 18.57
CA GLN A 728 11.81 -37.98 18.80
C GLN A 728 11.09 -38.52 17.56
N ASP A 729 10.67 -39.78 17.61
CA ASP A 729 9.90 -40.42 16.53
C ASP A 729 10.65 -40.40 15.18
N ALA A 730 11.96 -40.65 15.23
CA ALA A 730 12.89 -40.61 14.10
C ALA A 730 13.04 -39.23 13.42
N SER A 731 12.70 -38.14 14.12
CA SER A 731 13.10 -36.79 13.67
C SER A 731 14.61 -36.59 13.71
N TYR A 732 15.12 -35.67 12.90
CA TYR A 732 16.57 -35.52 12.76
C TYR A 732 17.02 -34.08 12.49
N VAL A 733 18.31 -33.88 12.71
CA VAL A 733 19.10 -32.75 12.22
C VAL A 733 19.92 -33.24 11.03
N PHE A 734 19.94 -32.47 9.95
CA PHE A 734 20.69 -32.72 8.73
C PHE A 734 21.44 -31.43 8.37
N ALA A 735 22.77 -31.44 8.41
CA ALA A 735 23.56 -30.28 8.00
C ALA A 735 23.68 -30.28 6.47
N GLY A 736 24.42 -31.22 5.88
CA GLY A 736 24.33 -31.56 4.46
C GLY A 736 25.68 -31.51 3.78
N ASN A 737 25.84 -30.75 2.70
CA ASN A 737 27.14 -30.67 2.02
C ASN A 737 27.91 -29.42 2.47
N GLY A 738 29.17 -29.55 2.87
CA GLY A 738 30.03 -28.45 3.31
C GLY A 738 30.66 -28.76 4.66
N ASN A 739 31.54 -27.90 5.16
CA ASN A 739 32.24 -28.18 6.42
C ASN A 739 31.45 -27.60 7.59
N ASP A 740 30.58 -28.43 8.14
CA ASP A 740 29.57 -28.03 9.09
C ASP A 740 30.08 -28.04 10.53
N THR A 741 29.49 -27.17 11.35
CA THR A 741 29.71 -27.17 12.80
C THR A 741 28.39 -27.37 13.52
N ILE A 742 28.22 -28.54 14.13
CA ILE A 742 27.04 -28.91 14.90
C ILE A 742 27.38 -28.92 16.38
N THR A 743 26.66 -28.15 17.20
CA THR A 743 26.84 -28.10 18.66
C THR A 743 25.55 -28.51 19.37
N LEU A 744 25.62 -29.56 20.18
CA LEU A 744 24.50 -30.08 20.96
C LEU A 744 24.75 -29.83 22.44
N GLU A 745 24.07 -28.87 23.03
CA GLU A 745 24.29 -28.44 24.41
C GLU A 745 23.55 -29.32 25.44
N SER A 746 23.93 -29.13 26.70
CA SER A 746 23.35 -29.83 27.84
C SER A 746 21.84 -29.64 27.91
N GLY A 747 21.12 -30.74 28.09
CA GLY A 747 19.66 -30.75 28.19
C GLY A 747 18.91 -30.89 26.86
N ALA A 748 19.61 -30.91 25.72
CA ALA A 748 19.06 -31.41 24.46
C ALA A 748 18.87 -32.94 24.52
N LYS A 749 17.80 -33.46 23.92
CA LYS A 749 17.47 -34.90 23.95
C LYS A 749 17.12 -35.45 22.57
N PHE A 750 17.63 -36.63 22.26
CA PHE A 750 17.41 -37.35 21.02
C PHE A 750 16.87 -38.76 21.34
N ILE A 751 15.56 -38.95 21.24
CA ILE A 751 14.84 -40.18 21.60
C ILE A 751 14.43 -40.91 20.31
N GLY A 752 15.35 -41.68 19.76
CA GLY A 752 15.23 -42.23 18.41
C GLY A 752 15.54 -41.20 17.31
N GLY A 753 15.84 -39.95 17.67
CA GLY A 753 16.26 -38.92 16.74
C GLY A 753 17.77 -38.97 16.47
N ASN A 754 18.19 -38.44 15.32
CA ASN A 754 19.57 -38.51 14.85
C ASN A 754 20.10 -37.16 14.39
N VAL A 755 21.42 -37.05 14.31
CA VAL A 755 22.15 -35.91 13.76
C VAL A 755 23.06 -36.43 12.66
N TYR A 756 22.96 -35.83 11.48
CA TYR A 756 23.73 -36.18 10.29
C TYR A 756 24.47 -34.92 9.83
N ALA A 757 25.80 -34.96 9.80
CA ALA A 757 26.61 -33.87 9.27
C ALA A 757 26.70 -33.94 7.73
N HIS A 758 26.82 -35.16 7.19
CA HIS A 758 26.79 -35.50 5.75
C HIS A 758 28.14 -35.35 5.04
N ASP A 759 28.26 -34.61 3.94
CA ASP A 759 29.47 -34.59 3.11
C ASP A 759 30.30 -33.33 3.44
N GLY A 760 31.51 -33.47 3.96
CA GLY A 760 32.40 -32.38 4.33
C GLY A 760 33.36 -32.78 5.45
N ASP A 761 34.33 -31.92 5.77
CA ASP A 761 35.19 -32.13 6.95
C ASP A 761 34.48 -31.52 8.18
N ASP A 762 33.56 -32.28 8.79
CA ASP A 762 32.60 -31.76 9.75
C ASP A 762 33.10 -31.75 11.20
N LYS A 763 32.46 -30.91 12.02
CA LYS A 763 32.70 -30.84 13.47
C LYS A 763 31.42 -30.97 14.27
N VAL A 764 31.32 -32.06 15.03
CA VAL A 764 30.18 -32.32 15.90
C VAL A 764 30.58 -32.27 17.37
N TYR A 765 30.07 -31.30 18.12
CA TYR A 765 30.28 -31.15 19.56
C TYR A 765 29.05 -31.58 20.36
N VAL A 766 29.15 -32.70 21.07
CA VAL A 766 28.12 -33.17 21.99
C VAL A 766 28.51 -32.77 23.41
N ASN A 767 27.88 -31.72 23.93
CA ASN A 767 28.20 -31.00 25.17
C ASN A 767 27.13 -31.20 26.26
N GLY A 768 26.84 -32.45 26.63
CA GLY A 768 25.84 -32.80 27.64
C GLY A 768 24.47 -33.22 27.09
N ALA A 769 24.35 -33.39 25.77
CA ALA A 769 23.12 -33.90 25.16
C ALA A 769 22.92 -35.40 25.45
N GLU A 770 21.66 -35.84 25.46
CA GLU A 770 21.28 -37.22 25.75
C GLU A 770 20.69 -37.91 24.51
N PHE A 771 21.24 -39.05 24.12
CA PHE A 771 20.76 -39.92 23.04
C PHE A 771 20.21 -41.24 23.61
N THR A 772 19.04 -41.66 23.12
CA THR A 772 18.43 -42.97 23.42
C THR A 772 17.91 -43.57 22.14
N ASN A 773 18.50 -44.69 21.67
CA ASN A 773 18.21 -45.27 20.34
C ASN A 773 18.45 -44.31 19.16
N GLY A 774 19.29 -43.29 19.34
CA GLY A 774 19.65 -42.29 18.34
C GLY A 774 21.16 -42.13 18.25
N GLY A 775 21.65 -41.24 17.40
CA GLY A 775 23.08 -41.07 17.25
C GLY A 775 23.51 -39.82 16.49
N VAL A 776 24.83 -39.70 16.37
CA VAL A 776 25.52 -38.73 15.53
C VAL A 776 26.24 -39.47 14.41
N ASN A 777 26.25 -38.88 13.22
CA ASN A 777 26.99 -39.35 12.06
C ASN A 777 27.74 -38.15 11.46
N GLY A 778 29.06 -38.29 11.25
CA GLY A 778 29.90 -37.40 10.47
C GLY A 778 29.47 -37.52 9.01
N GLY A 779 30.06 -38.44 8.26
CA GLY A 779 29.55 -38.86 6.96
C GLY A 779 30.69 -39.07 5.97
N ALA A 780 30.88 -38.17 5.03
CA ALA A 780 31.97 -38.29 4.07
C ALA A 780 32.91 -37.09 4.17
N GLY A 781 34.17 -37.32 4.52
CA GLY A 781 35.17 -36.26 4.72
C GLY A 781 35.96 -36.55 6.00
N ASP A 782 37.01 -35.77 6.29
CA ASP A 782 37.84 -36.00 7.47
C ASP A 782 37.18 -35.38 8.71
N ASP A 783 36.26 -36.11 9.34
CA ASP A 783 35.35 -35.60 10.38
C ASP A 783 35.97 -35.55 11.79
N GLU A 784 35.46 -34.64 12.63
CA GLU A 784 35.78 -34.60 14.06
C GLU A 784 34.53 -34.60 14.95
N ILE A 785 34.34 -35.68 15.72
CA ILE A 785 33.24 -35.81 16.68
C ILE A 785 33.77 -35.75 18.12
N TYR A 786 33.25 -34.82 18.90
CA TYR A 786 33.61 -34.59 20.29
C TYR A 786 32.46 -34.95 21.22
N ILE A 787 32.60 -36.03 21.99
CA ILE A 787 31.65 -36.41 23.03
C ILE A 787 32.18 -35.93 24.38
N ASN A 788 31.67 -34.79 24.84
CA ASN A 788 32.15 -34.06 26.02
C ASN A 788 31.45 -34.46 27.34
N ASP A 789 31.90 -33.84 28.43
CA ASP A 789 31.40 -34.10 29.79
C ASP A 789 29.87 -33.99 29.88
N GLY A 790 29.27 -34.93 30.60
CA GLY A 790 27.82 -35.02 30.79
C GLY A 790 27.03 -35.62 29.63
N SER A 791 27.64 -35.81 28.44
CA SER A 791 26.97 -36.42 27.29
C SER A 791 26.62 -37.88 27.56
N LYS A 792 25.42 -38.30 27.14
CA LYS A 792 24.92 -39.66 27.39
C LYS A 792 24.44 -40.31 26.11
N PHE A 793 24.92 -41.52 25.82
CA PHE A 793 24.41 -42.38 24.75
C PHE A 793 23.91 -43.70 25.36
N ASP A 794 22.63 -44.01 25.16
CA ASP A 794 21.97 -45.22 25.64
C ASP A 794 21.43 -46.01 24.45
N ASN A 795 22.08 -47.13 24.12
CA ASN A 795 21.85 -47.84 22.86
C ASN A 795 21.97 -46.89 21.64
N GLY A 796 22.97 -46.00 21.69
CA GLY A 796 23.17 -44.97 20.68
C GLY A 796 24.23 -45.33 19.64
N ASN A 797 24.43 -44.43 18.68
CA ASN A 797 25.45 -44.59 17.65
C ASN A 797 26.29 -43.33 17.49
N ILE A 798 27.60 -43.50 17.31
CA ILE A 798 28.56 -42.46 16.97
C ILE A 798 29.31 -42.99 15.75
N ARG A 799 29.14 -42.34 14.59
CA ARG A 799 29.72 -42.79 13.32
C ARG A 799 30.38 -41.66 12.56
N THR A 800 31.36 -41.97 11.72
CA THR A 800 31.97 -41.01 10.78
C THR A 800 32.06 -41.52 9.33
N GLU A 801 31.73 -42.79 9.07
CA GLU A 801 31.53 -43.35 7.72
C GLU A 801 32.77 -43.41 6.80
N THR A 802 33.19 -42.34 6.12
CA THR A 802 34.36 -42.38 5.22
C THR A 802 35.22 -41.13 5.35
N GLY A 803 36.53 -41.28 5.44
CA GLY A 803 37.44 -40.18 5.72
C GLY A 803 38.52 -40.64 6.70
N ASN A 804 39.49 -39.80 7.01
CA ASN A 804 40.41 -40.05 8.12
C ASN A 804 39.91 -39.31 9.35
N ASP A 805 39.06 -39.98 10.10
CA ASP A 805 38.20 -39.34 11.08
C ASP A 805 38.83 -39.28 12.46
N LYS A 806 38.33 -38.38 13.30
CA LYS A 806 38.67 -38.33 14.73
C LYS A 806 37.43 -38.35 15.61
N ILE A 807 37.37 -39.34 16.49
CA ILE A 807 36.31 -39.45 17.50
C ILE A 807 36.92 -39.28 18.89
N PHE A 808 36.52 -38.25 19.61
CA PHE A 808 36.97 -37.94 20.96
C PHE A 808 35.88 -38.28 21.98
N ILE A 809 36.10 -39.32 22.78
CA ILE A 809 35.27 -39.64 23.94
C ILE A 809 35.95 -39.07 25.18
N ASN A 810 35.56 -37.85 25.53
CA ASN A 810 36.23 -37.07 26.55
C ASN A 810 35.78 -37.46 27.96
N LYS A 811 36.54 -36.98 28.95
CA LYS A 811 36.26 -37.25 30.36
C LYS A 811 34.82 -36.86 30.73
N GLY A 812 34.12 -37.80 31.38
CA GLY A 812 32.75 -37.61 31.86
C GLY A 812 31.65 -37.94 30.85
N ALA A 813 32.00 -38.25 29.59
CA ALA A 813 31.08 -38.85 28.63
C ALA A 813 30.61 -40.24 29.11
N ASN A 814 29.37 -40.61 28.81
CA ASN A 814 28.75 -41.85 29.28
C ASN A 814 28.04 -42.62 28.17
N LEU A 815 28.71 -43.66 27.65
CA LEU A 815 28.22 -44.54 26.60
C LEU A 815 27.79 -45.87 27.24
N MET A 816 26.54 -46.28 27.01
CA MET A 816 25.97 -47.45 27.66
C MET A 816 25.07 -48.30 26.76
N ASN A 817 24.78 -49.52 27.20
CA ASN A 817 23.73 -50.40 26.66
C ASN A 817 23.84 -50.63 25.15
N ASN A 818 24.93 -51.26 24.69
CA ASN A 818 25.21 -51.52 23.26
C ASN A 818 25.42 -50.28 22.39
N THR A 819 25.85 -49.16 22.99
CA THR A 819 26.27 -48.01 22.19
C THR A 819 27.44 -48.39 21.27
N VAL A 820 27.40 -47.92 20.03
CA VAL A 820 28.41 -48.20 18.99
C VAL A 820 29.20 -46.94 18.68
N VAL A 821 30.51 -47.08 18.61
CA VAL A 821 31.46 -46.12 18.04
C VAL A 821 32.11 -46.80 16.83
N GLU A 822 31.93 -46.23 15.64
CA GLU A 822 32.37 -46.81 14.36
C GLU A 822 32.97 -45.71 13.48
N ALA A 823 34.27 -45.76 13.21
CA ALA A 823 34.92 -44.70 12.43
C ALA A 823 34.71 -44.89 10.91
N GLY A 824 34.77 -46.13 10.41
CA GLY A 824 34.36 -46.44 9.05
C GLY A 824 35.55 -46.69 8.14
N ALA A 825 35.72 -45.95 7.05
CA ALA A 825 36.77 -46.20 6.08
C ALA A 825 37.77 -45.03 5.98
N GLY A 826 39.04 -45.33 6.22
CA GLY A 826 40.17 -44.41 6.21
C GLY A 826 41.11 -44.73 7.36
N ASP A 827 42.14 -43.91 7.57
CA ASP A 827 43.08 -44.12 8.68
C ASP A 827 42.60 -43.32 9.91
N ASP A 828 41.76 -43.95 10.75
CA ASP A 828 40.97 -43.24 11.75
C ASP A 828 41.66 -43.11 13.12
N GLU A 829 41.25 -42.13 13.93
CA GLU A 829 41.69 -41.95 15.31
C GLU A 829 40.53 -41.88 16.31
N ILE A 830 40.42 -42.88 17.18
CA ILE A 830 39.48 -42.89 18.29
C ILE A 830 40.24 -42.62 19.59
N THR A 831 39.89 -41.55 20.30
CA THR A 831 40.50 -41.17 21.57
C THR A 831 39.54 -41.37 22.74
N ILE A 832 39.94 -42.17 23.73
CA ILE A 832 39.19 -42.34 24.98
C ILE A 832 39.98 -41.72 26.14
N GLU A 833 39.47 -40.61 26.68
CA GLU A 833 40.08 -39.94 27.81
C GLU A 833 39.78 -40.64 29.14
N LYS A 834 40.69 -40.45 30.10
CA LYS A 834 40.56 -40.96 31.46
C LYS A 834 39.34 -40.38 32.17
N GLY A 835 38.43 -41.26 32.57
CA GLY A 835 37.17 -40.90 33.23
C GLY A 835 35.97 -40.81 32.29
N ALA A 836 36.12 -41.16 31.01
CA ALA A 836 34.99 -41.60 30.19
C ALA A 836 34.39 -42.91 30.75
N ILE A 837 33.09 -43.08 30.61
CA ILE A 837 32.35 -44.25 31.09
C ILE A 837 31.84 -45.03 29.87
N LEU A 838 32.38 -46.23 29.67
CA LEU A 838 32.01 -47.13 28.58
C LEU A 838 31.46 -48.43 29.17
N ASN A 839 30.13 -48.61 29.12
CA ASN A 839 29.45 -49.79 29.66
C ASN A 839 28.77 -50.55 28.53
N ASP A 840 29.28 -51.72 28.15
CA ASP A 840 28.74 -52.47 26.99
C ASP A 840 28.78 -51.62 25.71
N THR A 841 29.91 -50.95 25.48
CA THR A 841 30.17 -50.11 24.30
C THR A 841 31.02 -50.89 23.31
N LYS A 842 30.66 -50.82 22.02
CA LYS A 842 31.41 -51.43 20.92
C LYS A 842 32.21 -50.36 20.21
N ILE A 843 33.45 -50.69 19.88
CA ILE A 843 34.37 -49.82 19.16
C ILE A 843 34.86 -50.57 17.93
N ASP A 844 34.78 -49.90 16.78
CA ASP A 844 35.18 -50.42 15.48
C ASP A 844 35.95 -49.30 14.76
N GLY A 845 37.22 -49.50 14.43
CA GLY A 845 37.95 -48.54 13.58
C GLY A 845 37.39 -48.61 12.18
N GLY A 846 37.60 -49.74 11.52
CA GLY A 846 36.87 -50.14 10.33
C GLY A 846 37.83 -50.58 9.24
N ALA A 847 37.89 -49.86 8.13
CA ALA A 847 38.74 -50.17 7.00
C ALA A 847 39.85 -49.13 6.84
N GLY A 848 41.05 -49.47 7.27
CA GLY A 848 42.26 -48.66 7.08
C GLY A 848 43.31 -49.04 8.10
N PHE A 849 44.17 -48.09 8.46
CA PHE A 849 45.10 -48.24 9.57
C PHE A 849 44.65 -47.36 10.75
N ASP A 850 43.90 -47.97 11.66
CA ASP A 850 43.15 -47.26 12.69
C ASP A 850 43.91 -47.21 14.01
N THR A 851 43.80 -46.07 14.70
CA THR A 851 44.46 -45.79 15.97
C THR A 851 43.43 -45.63 17.09
N LEU A 852 43.53 -46.43 18.14
CA LEU A 852 42.81 -46.24 19.40
C LEU A 852 43.76 -45.67 20.47
N LYS A 853 43.55 -44.41 20.84
CA LYS A 853 44.23 -43.74 21.96
C LYS A 853 43.53 -44.07 23.28
N VAL A 854 44.29 -44.57 24.23
CA VAL A 854 43.76 -45.08 25.51
C VAL A 854 44.50 -44.48 26.69
N ALA A 855 43.78 -44.17 27.76
CA ALA A 855 44.36 -43.54 28.95
C ALA A 855 44.47 -44.46 30.18
N ASP A 856 43.73 -45.58 30.22
CA ASP A 856 43.81 -46.61 31.27
C ASP A 856 43.14 -47.93 30.84
N ASN A 857 42.96 -48.88 31.77
CA ASN A 857 42.29 -50.17 31.56
C ASN A 857 40.75 -50.08 31.60
N SER A 858 40.13 -48.91 31.39
CA SER A 858 38.67 -48.77 31.39
C SER A 858 37.99 -49.39 30.16
N ILE A 859 38.75 -49.77 29.14
CA ILE A 859 38.24 -50.34 27.90
C ILE A 859 38.15 -51.86 27.98
N ASP A 860 36.98 -52.40 27.64
CA ASP A 860 36.81 -53.83 27.40
C ASP A 860 37.17 -54.18 25.95
N PHE A 861 38.42 -54.62 25.76
CA PHE A 861 38.94 -54.97 24.44
C PHE A 861 38.21 -56.14 23.76
N SER A 862 37.35 -56.91 24.45
CA SER A 862 36.55 -57.96 23.79
C SER A 862 35.45 -57.39 22.87
N HIS A 863 35.14 -56.09 23.03
CA HIS A 863 34.18 -55.34 22.22
C HIS A 863 34.86 -54.32 21.29
N VAL A 864 36.17 -54.42 21.11
CA VAL A 864 36.96 -53.62 20.18
C VAL A 864 37.35 -54.49 18.99
N LYS A 865 37.28 -53.96 17.76
CA LYS A 865 37.81 -54.60 16.55
C LYS A 865 38.28 -53.57 15.52
N ASN A 866 38.94 -54.04 14.46
CA ASN A 866 39.56 -53.21 13.41
C ASN A 866 40.38 -52.05 13.97
N ILE A 867 41.37 -52.34 14.81
CA ILE A 867 42.32 -51.34 15.31
C ILE A 867 43.72 -51.89 15.14
N GLU A 868 44.55 -51.20 14.36
CA GLU A 868 45.90 -51.63 14.01
C GLU A 868 46.96 -51.01 14.94
N LYS A 869 46.61 -49.91 15.61
CA LYS A 869 47.48 -49.23 16.56
C LYS A 869 46.75 -48.90 17.86
N LEU A 870 47.34 -49.31 18.99
CA LEU A 870 47.05 -48.73 20.30
C LEU A 870 48.07 -47.66 20.63
N ASP A 871 47.61 -46.52 21.13
CA ASP A 871 48.47 -45.39 21.47
C ASP A 871 48.25 -44.94 22.91
N MET A 872 49.31 -44.98 23.71
CA MET A 872 49.34 -44.56 25.11
C MET A 872 50.03 -43.20 25.31
N THR A 873 50.44 -42.49 24.25
CA THR A 873 51.23 -41.25 24.31
C THR A 873 50.43 -40.02 24.76
N ASN A 874 49.87 -40.08 25.98
CA ASN A 874 49.06 -39.03 26.58
C ASN A 874 49.82 -38.19 27.64
N GLY A 875 51.09 -38.52 27.92
CA GLY A 875 51.94 -37.82 28.89
C GLY A 875 51.64 -38.12 30.37
N GLU A 876 50.63 -38.95 30.66
CA GLU A 876 50.41 -39.59 31.96
C GLU A 876 50.87 -41.06 31.92
N LYS A 877 51.11 -41.66 33.09
CA LYS A 877 51.36 -43.10 33.17
C LYS A 877 50.10 -43.87 32.79
N THR A 878 50.14 -44.55 31.66
CA THR A 878 49.13 -45.50 31.22
C THR A 878 49.58 -46.92 31.60
N THR A 879 48.65 -47.76 32.05
CA THR A 879 48.94 -49.17 32.35
C THR A 879 47.93 -50.03 31.64
N LEU A 880 48.38 -50.90 30.73
CA LEU A 880 47.54 -51.84 30.00
C LEU A 880 47.89 -53.28 30.31
N THR A 881 46.89 -54.16 30.31
CA THR A 881 47.10 -55.61 30.32
C THR A 881 46.50 -56.22 29.06
N LEU A 882 47.32 -56.87 28.24
CA LEU A 882 46.87 -57.50 26.99
C LEU A 882 47.13 -59.01 26.98
N THR A 883 46.08 -59.76 26.71
CA THR A 883 46.16 -61.19 26.37
C THR A 883 46.22 -61.39 24.85
N ALA A 884 46.65 -62.57 24.42
CA ALA A 884 46.60 -62.92 22.99
C ALA A 884 45.16 -62.90 22.43
N GLY A 885 44.14 -63.16 23.27
CA GLY A 885 42.74 -63.04 22.88
C GLY A 885 42.33 -61.59 22.66
N ASN A 886 42.71 -60.67 23.55
CA ASN A 886 42.42 -59.24 23.35
C ASN A 886 42.99 -58.72 22.03
N VAL A 887 44.23 -59.09 21.69
CA VAL A 887 44.83 -58.67 20.42
C VAL A 887 44.11 -59.28 19.21
N GLN A 888 43.59 -60.51 19.32
CA GLN A 888 42.77 -61.12 18.27
C GLN A 888 41.41 -60.45 18.10
N ASP A 889 40.81 -59.98 19.20
CA ASP A 889 39.56 -59.21 19.17
C ASP A 889 39.81 -57.84 18.53
N ILE A 890 40.83 -57.11 18.99
CA ILE A 890 41.22 -55.79 18.48
C ILE A 890 41.53 -55.82 16.97
N LEU A 891 42.26 -56.82 16.48
CA LEU A 891 42.56 -56.99 15.05
C LEU A 891 41.48 -57.77 14.29
N ARG A 892 40.35 -58.10 14.92
CA ARG A 892 39.30 -58.88 14.24
C ARG A 892 38.80 -58.07 13.05
N ASP A 893 38.70 -58.75 11.90
CA ASP A 893 38.29 -58.19 10.60
C ASP A 893 39.32 -57.24 9.93
N SER A 894 40.46 -56.98 10.58
CA SER A 894 41.56 -56.17 10.05
C SER A 894 42.30 -56.86 8.89
N ASN A 895 42.88 -56.04 8.02
CA ASN A 895 43.84 -56.49 6.99
C ASN A 895 45.26 -56.68 7.54
N GLU A 896 45.56 -56.16 8.73
CA GLU A 896 46.84 -56.32 9.41
C GLU A 896 46.83 -57.54 10.33
N ASN A 897 48.01 -58.15 10.50
CA ASN A 897 48.20 -59.30 11.37
C ASN A 897 49.05 -58.99 12.61
N LYS A 898 49.33 -57.71 12.84
CA LYS A 898 50.16 -57.20 13.92
C LYS A 898 49.52 -55.96 14.53
N LEU A 899 49.44 -55.93 15.85
CA LEU A 899 49.01 -54.74 16.58
C LEU A 899 50.24 -53.92 16.97
N LYS A 900 50.25 -52.64 16.60
CA LYS A 900 51.29 -51.71 17.00
C LYS A 900 50.92 -51.03 18.32
N ILE A 901 51.89 -50.86 19.21
CA ILE A 901 51.68 -50.21 20.52
C ILE A 901 52.70 -49.09 20.68
N ASP A 902 52.22 -47.85 20.63
CA ASP A 902 52.98 -46.62 20.87
C ASP A 902 52.77 -46.15 22.32
N GLY A 903 53.80 -45.54 22.92
CA GLY A 903 53.79 -45.12 24.33
C GLY A 903 55.14 -44.57 24.77
N ASP A 904 55.20 -43.91 25.91
CA ASP A 904 56.41 -43.30 26.47
C ASP A 904 57.04 -44.12 27.60
N SER A 905 58.16 -43.65 28.16
CA SER A 905 58.92 -44.38 29.20
C SER A 905 58.21 -44.53 30.55
N ASN A 906 57.11 -43.81 30.76
CA ASN A 906 56.28 -43.90 31.96
C ASN A 906 55.17 -44.94 31.83
N ASP A 907 54.90 -45.44 30.62
CA ASP A 907 53.85 -46.40 30.35
C ASP A 907 54.26 -47.84 30.68
N GLU A 908 53.29 -48.63 31.13
CA GLU A 908 53.46 -50.04 31.48
C GLU A 908 52.51 -50.93 30.67
N LEU A 909 53.07 -51.91 29.97
CA LEU A 909 52.32 -52.94 29.27
C LEU A 909 52.59 -54.30 29.91
N THR A 910 51.57 -54.89 30.54
CA THR A 910 51.67 -56.24 31.09
C THR A 910 51.26 -57.27 30.04
N LEU A 911 52.17 -58.20 29.73
CA LEU A 911 51.93 -59.30 28.81
C LEU A 911 51.93 -60.63 29.59
N GLY A 912 50.94 -61.49 29.32
CA GLY A 912 50.90 -62.82 29.93
C GLY A 912 52.12 -63.68 29.61
N SER A 913 52.38 -64.71 30.43
CA SER A 913 53.52 -65.64 30.25
C SER A 913 53.59 -66.40 28.91
N SER A 914 52.54 -66.35 28.09
CA SER A 914 52.48 -66.96 26.75
C SER A 914 53.21 -66.15 25.68
N TRP A 915 53.57 -64.89 25.95
CA TRP A 915 54.26 -64.02 25.01
C TRP A 915 55.78 -64.27 25.03
N THR A 916 56.37 -64.38 23.85
CA THR A 916 57.82 -64.52 23.65
C THR A 916 58.38 -63.23 23.06
N LYS A 917 59.41 -62.66 23.71
CA LYS A 917 60.12 -61.48 23.23
C LYS A 917 61.00 -61.81 22.01
N GLY A 918 60.85 -61.04 20.94
CA GLY A 918 61.59 -61.14 19.68
C GLY A 918 62.73 -60.13 19.56
N ALA A 919 63.13 -59.85 18.32
CA ALA A 919 64.13 -58.83 18.01
C ALA A 919 63.54 -57.42 18.15
N SER A 920 64.38 -56.48 18.55
CA SER A 920 64.09 -55.04 18.47
C SER A 920 64.69 -54.48 17.19
N SER A 921 63.89 -53.73 16.42
CA SER A 921 64.27 -53.10 15.16
C SER A 921 63.40 -51.88 14.89
N GLY A 922 64.00 -50.77 14.44
CA GLY A 922 63.25 -49.56 14.08
C GLY A 922 62.57 -48.84 15.25
N GLY A 923 63.01 -49.06 16.49
CA GLY A 923 62.44 -48.46 17.70
C GLY A 923 61.30 -49.26 18.34
N TYR A 924 61.04 -50.47 17.84
CA TYR A 924 60.01 -51.39 18.35
C TYR A 924 60.60 -52.76 18.65
N THR A 925 60.10 -53.39 19.71
CA THR A 925 60.34 -54.79 20.05
C THR A 925 59.11 -55.63 19.70
N THR A 926 59.30 -56.68 18.90
CA THR A 926 58.23 -57.63 18.59
C THR A 926 57.99 -58.62 19.74
N TYR A 927 56.73 -58.91 20.05
CA TYR A 927 56.32 -60.00 20.94
C TYR A 927 55.33 -60.92 20.23
N THR A 928 55.48 -62.23 20.39
CA THR A 928 54.63 -63.23 19.72
C THR A 928 54.04 -64.22 20.71
N SER A 929 52.75 -64.53 20.58
CA SER A 929 52.05 -65.57 21.34
C SER A 929 51.22 -66.43 20.38
N GLY A 930 51.75 -67.58 19.96
CA GLY A 930 51.14 -68.41 18.90
C GLY A 930 51.23 -67.73 17.54
N THR A 931 50.09 -67.47 16.90
CA THR A 931 49.99 -66.73 15.62
C THR A 931 49.80 -65.22 15.81
N THR A 932 49.56 -64.78 17.05
CA THR A 932 49.32 -63.37 17.38
C THR A 932 50.65 -62.64 17.59
N THR A 933 50.79 -61.45 16.99
CA THR A 933 52.01 -60.64 17.05
C THR A 933 51.68 -59.21 17.45
N ILE A 934 52.50 -58.62 18.32
CA ILE A 934 52.47 -57.18 18.63
C ILE A 934 53.85 -56.56 18.45
N GLU A 935 53.90 -55.28 18.11
CA GLU A 935 55.12 -54.47 18.04
C GLU A 935 55.02 -53.33 19.05
N VAL A 936 55.84 -53.38 20.10
CA VAL A 936 55.78 -52.45 21.24
C VAL A 936 56.95 -51.48 21.17
N GLN A 937 56.69 -50.19 21.27
CA GLN A 937 57.73 -49.16 21.24
C GLN A 937 58.76 -49.39 22.36
N ASP A 938 60.06 -49.37 22.05
CA ASP A 938 61.14 -49.85 22.93
C ASP A 938 61.22 -49.13 24.29
N GLN A 939 60.62 -47.94 24.40
CA GLN A 939 60.60 -47.14 25.62
C GLN A 939 59.55 -47.58 26.64
N ILE A 940 58.50 -48.29 26.22
CA ILE A 940 57.44 -48.78 27.12
C ILE A 940 57.99 -49.84 28.07
N HIS A 941 57.61 -49.78 29.35
CA HIS A 941 57.97 -50.81 30.31
C HIS A 941 57.09 -52.05 30.16
N VAL A 942 57.61 -53.09 29.50
CA VAL A 942 56.90 -54.36 29.31
C VAL A 942 57.17 -55.33 30.47
N LEU A 943 56.10 -55.75 31.16
CA LEU A 943 56.11 -56.66 32.32
C LEU A 943 55.74 -58.10 31.97
#